data_AF-A0A3M7NS92-F1
#
_entry.id   AF-A0A3M7NS92-F1
#
_cell.length_a   1.000
_cell.length_b   1.000
_cell.length_c   1.000
_cell.angle_alpha   90.00
_cell.angle_beta   90.00
_cell.angle_gamma   90.00
#
_symmetry.space_group_name_H-M   'P 1'
#
loop_
_entity.id
_entity.type
_entity.pdbx_description
1 polymer ?
#
loop_
_entity_poly.entity_id
_entity_poly.type
_entity_poly.pdbx_seq_one_letter_code
_entity_poly.pdbx_strand_id
1 'polypeptide(L)'
;MGVKDVLSRKEGVIVGDDVLGALFKYAQEHKFAIPAINVTSSSTVVAALEAARDNNAPIILQTSQGGAAFFAGKGVKNDKQQASIAGGIAAAHYIREIAPIYGIPVVLHTDHCAKKLLPWLDGLLDADEAYFKKTGEPLFSSHMIDLSEEPVDWNIETTAKYLKRAAPMKQWLEMEIGITGGEEDGVNNESVDNNALYTQPEDIHRIYTTLKKISPYFSIAAGFGNVHGVYKPGNVKLHPELLDKHQKYVTDKEKTTTEKPVFLVFHGGSGSTKKEYTDAISYGVVKVNLDTDLQWAYLSGVRDYVLGKKDYLLKQVGNPDGEDKPNKKYFDPRVWSIASFSGDLTSLTAPAFILSTQSLVEFSAYWAENLPLFIAPTREPDPGLRALLVLKWLINTLKQQYCSRSEKLGSEKKPLNPFLGELFLGHWDDEHFGRTGLISEQVSHHPPVTAYSIKNDKHGIHLQGYNGQKASFSSTIYVKQLGHALLTLSPPGGSGHTETYLITLPELHIESLIYGTPFVELGKYIHMASSTGYVGKIDFAGRGWLGGKKNSFNAALWKDGQGSESKPLYSAHGQWSGDFQLREGEWKSRGKEIDSFSAANARLSQLVVAPVDQQDVFESRRAWFNVARSIEQGDLDKTAHFKARIENAQRALRKKEQEEKRDWDRAFFTTVSAETDASEAEFERLAAVLTRFSSVGSSTWDGVAADKTGGVWRLDEKKADAAAAPFHPDVGSLALGETADGASAPARE
;
A
#
# COMPACT_ATOMS: atom_id res chain seq x y z
N MET A 1 -11.56 13.17 -20.76
CA MET A 1 -12.07 11.86 -21.17
C MET A 1 -10.98 10.84 -20.91
N GLY A 2 -11.32 9.68 -20.36
CA GLY A 2 -10.42 8.54 -20.21
C GLY A 2 -10.76 7.46 -21.24
N VAL A 3 -9.95 6.40 -21.34
CA VAL A 3 -10.14 5.34 -22.34
C VAL A 3 -11.52 4.66 -22.26
N LYS A 4 -12.10 4.56 -21.06
CA LYS A 4 -13.46 4.03 -20.84
C LYS A 4 -14.57 4.89 -21.46
N ASP A 5 -14.29 6.14 -21.79
CA ASP A 5 -15.28 7.04 -22.40
C ASP A 5 -15.42 6.80 -23.91
N VAL A 6 -14.39 6.23 -24.55
CA VAL A 6 -14.39 5.92 -25.98
C VAL A 6 -14.77 4.47 -26.29
N LEU A 7 -14.82 3.60 -25.28
CA LEU A 7 -15.16 2.18 -25.41
C LEU A 7 -16.67 1.95 -25.31
N SER A 8 -17.20 1.07 -26.17
CA SER A 8 -18.59 0.61 -26.07
C SER A 8 -18.76 -0.42 -24.94
N ARG A 9 -17.80 -1.33 -24.77
CA ARG A 9 -17.67 -2.22 -23.60
C ARG A 9 -16.57 -1.71 -22.67
N LYS A 10 -16.97 -1.24 -21.47
CA LYS A 10 -16.06 -0.59 -20.51
C LYS A 10 -15.32 -1.55 -19.58
N GLU A 11 -15.79 -2.78 -19.48
CA GLU A 11 -15.27 -3.81 -18.58
C GLU A 11 -15.35 -5.21 -19.19
N GLY A 12 -14.48 -6.11 -18.74
CA GLY A 12 -14.36 -7.46 -19.28
C GLY A 12 -13.61 -7.50 -20.61
N VAL A 13 -13.71 -8.63 -21.30
CA VAL A 13 -12.98 -8.83 -22.57
C VAL A 13 -13.60 -8.01 -23.70
N ILE A 14 -12.82 -7.11 -24.29
CA ILE A 14 -13.21 -6.28 -25.44
C ILE A 14 -12.73 -6.89 -26.76
N VAL A 15 -13.41 -6.61 -27.87
CA VAL A 15 -13.14 -7.21 -29.20
C VAL A 15 -13.38 -6.21 -30.33
N GLY A 16 -12.87 -6.50 -31.53
CA GLY A 16 -13.23 -5.76 -32.74
C GLY A 16 -12.95 -4.25 -32.68
N ASP A 17 -13.99 -3.45 -32.96
CA ASP A 17 -13.90 -1.99 -33.03
C ASP A 17 -13.53 -1.35 -31.67
N ASP A 18 -13.82 -1.99 -30.53
CA ASP A 18 -13.37 -1.50 -29.22
C ASP A 18 -11.84 -1.61 -29.06
N VAL A 19 -11.21 -2.63 -29.67
CA VAL A 19 -9.74 -2.79 -29.65
C VAL A 19 -9.10 -1.76 -30.59
N LEU A 20 -9.52 -1.75 -31.86
CA LEU A 20 -8.92 -0.89 -32.89
C LEU A 20 -9.40 0.56 -32.81
N GLY A 21 -10.70 0.75 -32.91
CA GLY A 21 -11.35 2.03 -33.12
C GLY A 21 -11.37 2.91 -31.87
N ALA A 22 -11.39 2.28 -30.70
CA ALA A 22 -11.39 2.96 -29.41
C ALA A 22 -10.03 2.85 -28.71
N LEU A 23 -9.57 1.66 -28.30
CA LEU A 23 -8.39 1.53 -27.44
C LEU A 23 -7.07 1.93 -28.12
N PHE A 24 -6.69 1.30 -29.23
CA PHE A 24 -5.37 1.54 -29.85
C PHE A 24 -5.25 2.89 -30.54
N LYS A 25 -6.31 3.39 -31.19
CA LYS A 25 -6.31 4.77 -31.72
C LYS A 25 -6.16 5.79 -30.60
N TYR A 26 -6.93 5.65 -29.52
CA TYR A 26 -6.82 6.52 -28.36
C TYR A 26 -5.41 6.45 -27.73
N ALA A 27 -4.83 5.25 -27.63
CA ALA A 27 -3.46 5.04 -27.16
C ALA A 27 -2.42 5.80 -28.01
N GLN A 28 -2.54 5.72 -29.33
CA GLN A 28 -1.65 6.40 -30.26
C GLN A 28 -1.80 7.93 -30.22
N GLU A 29 -3.05 8.43 -30.17
CA GLU A 29 -3.38 9.86 -30.08
C GLU A 29 -2.88 10.48 -28.76
N HIS A 30 -3.04 9.76 -27.66
CA HIS A 30 -2.66 10.20 -26.31
C HIS A 30 -1.28 9.72 -25.85
N LYS A 31 -0.50 9.09 -26.74
CA LYS A 31 0.89 8.67 -26.53
C LYS A 31 1.07 7.78 -25.28
N PHE A 32 0.32 6.70 -25.22
CA PHE A 32 0.55 5.60 -24.27
C PHE A 32 0.46 4.24 -24.97
N ALA A 33 0.88 3.18 -24.30
CA ALA A 33 0.72 1.81 -24.76
C ALA A 33 0.11 0.94 -23.67
N ILE A 34 -0.50 -0.17 -24.08
CA ILE A 34 -1.14 -1.13 -23.20
C ILE A 34 -0.13 -2.23 -22.88
N PRO A 35 0.12 -2.54 -21.59
CA PRO A 35 0.96 -3.67 -21.23
C PRO A 35 0.27 -4.98 -21.63
N ALA A 36 1.03 -5.84 -22.27
CA ALA A 36 0.61 -7.16 -22.67
C ALA A 36 1.41 -8.19 -21.87
N ILE A 37 0.70 -8.95 -21.04
CA ILE A 37 1.28 -9.77 -19.98
C ILE A 37 1.03 -11.24 -20.30
N ASN A 38 2.11 -12.02 -20.37
CA ASN A 38 2.00 -13.46 -20.52
C ASN A 38 1.48 -14.08 -19.21
N VAL A 39 0.40 -14.87 -19.34
CA VAL A 39 -0.25 -15.57 -18.23
C VAL A 39 -0.26 -17.07 -18.48
N THR A 40 0.00 -17.82 -17.42
CA THR A 40 0.23 -19.27 -17.47
C THR A 40 -0.78 -20.04 -16.61
N SER A 41 -1.45 -19.37 -15.67
CA SER A 41 -2.40 -20.00 -14.74
C SER A 41 -3.49 -19.02 -14.31
N SER A 42 -4.54 -19.52 -13.66
CA SER A 42 -5.56 -18.66 -13.04
C SER A 42 -4.94 -17.69 -12.01
N SER A 43 -3.88 -18.10 -11.32
CA SER A 43 -3.17 -17.27 -10.34
C SER A 43 -2.50 -16.06 -11.00
N THR A 44 -1.77 -16.27 -12.10
CA THR A 44 -1.10 -15.18 -12.82
C THR A 44 -2.10 -14.29 -13.57
N VAL A 45 -3.23 -14.83 -14.02
CA VAL A 45 -4.38 -14.03 -14.52
C VAL A 45 -4.90 -13.08 -13.45
N VAL A 46 -5.20 -13.59 -12.25
CA VAL A 46 -5.73 -12.78 -11.15
C VAL A 46 -4.73 -11.69 -10.75
N ALA A 47 -3.45 -12.03 -10.63
CA ALA A 47 -2.39 -11.06 -10.32
C ALA A 47 -2.36 -9.89 -11.32
N ALA A 48 -2.41 -10.19 -12.62
CA ALA A 48 -2.38 -9.19 -13.67
C ALA A 48 -3.66 -8.33 -13.69
N LEU A 49 -4.84 -8.93 -13.48
CA LEU A 49 -6.11 -8.21 -13.38
C LEU A 49 -6.19 -7.28 -12.16
N GLU A 50 -5.69 -7.73 -11.00
CA GLU A 50 -5.58 -6.90 -9.80
C GLU A 50 -4.67 -5.70 -10.05
N ALA A 51 -3.48 -5.93 -10.60
CA ALA A 51 -2.54 -4.86 -10.93
C ALA A 51 -3.15 -3.84 -11.91
N ALA A 52 -3.84 -4.29 -12.96
CA ALA A 52 -4.48 -3.41 -13.93
C ALA A 52 -5.65 -2.62 -13.33
N ARG A 53 -6.49 -3.26 -12.48
CA ARG A 53 -7.57 -2.60 -11.74
C ARG A 53 -7.02 -1.49 -10.85
N ASP A 54 -5.98 -1.78 -10.08
CA ASP A 54 -5.40 -0.86 -9.11
C ASP A 54 -4.72 0.34 -9.79
N ASN A 55 -4.27 0.17 -11.04
CA ASN A 55 -3.77 1.25 -11.89
C ASN A 55 -4.87 1.92 -12.75
N ASN A 56 -6.13 1.48 -12.65
CA ASN A 56 -7.25 1.90 -13.50
C ASN A 56 -6.88 1.90 -15.00
N ALA A 57 -6.16 0.87 -15.43
CA ALA A 57 -5.58 0.78 -16.76
C ALA A 57 -6.22 -0.36 -17.57
N PRO A 58 -6.35 -0.22 -18.90
CA PRO A 58 -6.58 -1.35 -19.78
C PRO A 58 -5.37 -2.31 -19.73
N ILE A 59 -5.61 -3.59 -19.99
CA ILE A 59 -4.55 -4.61 -20.01
C ILE A 59 -4.78 -5.60 -21.15
N ILE A 60 -3.69 -6.11 -21.74
CA ILE A 60 -3.72 -7.27 -22.61
C ILE A 60 -3.23 -8.48 -21.80
N LEU A 61 -4.02 -9.56 -21.76
CA LEU A 61 -3.58 -10.85 -21.21
C LEU A 61 -3.28 -11.80 -22.35
N GLN A 62 -2.06 -12.33 -22.37
CA GLN A 62 -1.54 -13.17 -23.44
C GLN A 62 -1.30 -14.59 -22.97
N THR A 63 -1.59 -15.58 -23.80
CA THR A 63 -1.09 -16.94 -23.59
C THR A 63 -0.10 -17.32 -24.68
N SER A 64 1.12 -17.67 -24.31
CA SER A 64 2.05 -18.40 -25.20
C SER A 64 1.64 -19.87 -25.33
N GLN A 65 2.22 -20.59 -26.30
CA GLN A 65 1.90 -22.02 -26.47
C GLN A 65 2.26 -22.85 -25.23
N GLY A 66 3.43 -22.60 -24.64
CA GLY A 66 3.87 -23.24 -23.41
C GLY A 66 2.99 -22.87 -22.21
N GLY A 67 2.65 -21.58 -22.07
CA GLY A 67 1.76 -21.10 -21.03
C GLY A 67 0.35 -21.70 -21.14
N ALA A 68 -0.19 -21.79 -22.34
CA ALA A 68 -1.48 -22.43 -22.60
C ALA A 68 -1.45 -23.93 -22.24
N ALA A 69 -0.39 -24.65 -22.62
CA ALA A 69 -0.24 -26.05 -22.24
C ALA A 69 -0.13 -26.23 -20.71
N PHE A 70 0.54 -25.30 -20.01
CA PHE A 70 0.60 -25.30 -18.54
C PHE A 70 -0.78 -25.06 -17.91
N PHE A 71 -1.60 -24.19 -18.52
CA PHE A 71 -2.98 -23.92 -18.08
C PHE A 71 -3.88 -25.16 -18.16
N ALA A 72 -3.68 -26.03 -19.15
CA ALA A 72 -4.35 -27.34 -19.22
C ALA A 72 -3.83 -28.33 -18.16
N GLY A 73 -2.59 -28.13 -17.71
CA GLY A 73 -1.88 -28.95 -16.72
C GLY A 73 -0.77 -29.79 -17.34
N LYS A 74 0.42 -29.80 -16.71
CA LYS A 74 1.63 -30.51 -17.19
C LYS A 74 1.46 -32.02 -17.44
N GLY A 75 0.44 -32.66 -16.85
CA GLY A 75 0.15 -34.08 -17.05
C GLY A 75 -0.55 -34.40 -18.38
N VAL A 76 -1.03 -33.40 -19.11
CA VAL A 76 -1.75 -33.60 -20.38
C VAL A 76 -0.75 -33.74 -21.52
N LYS A 77 -0.90 -34.80 -22.33
CA LYS A 77 -0.07 -35.03 -23.52
C LYS A 77 -0.22 -33.87 -24.50
N ASN A 78 0.87 -33.42 -25.12
CA ASN A 78 0.87 -32.26 -26.03
C ASN A 78 1.58 -32.50 -27.38
N ASP A 79 1.67 -33.74 -27.84
CA ASP A 79 2.39 -34.12 -29.08
C ASP A 79 1.73 -33.59 -30.37
N LYS A 80 0.48 -33.15 -30.29
CA LYS A 80 -0.31 -32.58 -31.40
C LYS A 80 -0.96 -31.25 -31.01
N GLN A 81 -0.33 -30.51 -30.10
CA GLN A 81 -0.84 -29.23 -29.56
C GLN A 81 -2.15 -29.32 -28.77
N GLN A 82 -2.66 -30.52 -28.49
CA GLN A 82 -3.97 -30.69 -27.86
C GLN A 82 -4.05 -30.08 -26.45
N ALA A 83 -2.95 -30.09 -25.67
CA ALA A 83 -2.93 -29.45 -24.36
C ALA A 83 -2.89 -27.92 -24.50
N SER A 84 -2.09 -27.40 -25.44
CA SER A 84 -2.00 -25.96 -25.71
C SER A 84 -3.32 -25.38 -26.23
N ILE A 85 -4.02 -26.11 -27.12
CA ILE A 85 -5.32 -25.68 -27.64
C ILE A 85 -6.35 -25.70 -26.51
N ALA A 86 -6.49 -26.83 -25.80
CA ALA A 86 -7.47 -26.95 -24.72
C ALA A 86 -7.21 -25.95 -23.58
N GLY A 87 -5.95 -25.74 -23.21
CA GLY A 87 -5.56 -24.81 -22.17
C GLY A 87 -5.70 -23.35 -22.55
N GLY A 88 -5.44 -22.99 -23.81
CA GLY A 88 -5.72 -21.64 -24.33
C GLY A 88 -7.23 -21.34 -24.31
N ILE A 89 -8.06 -22.28 -24.76
CA ILE A 89 -9.53 -22.17 -24.68
C ILE A 89 -10.00 -22.05 -23.22
N ALA A 90 -9.45 -22.86 -22.31
CA ALA A 90 -9.78 -22.80 -20.89
C ALA A 90 -9.39 -21.45 -20.26
N ALA A 91 -8.19 -20.94 -20.54
CA ALA A 91 -7.74 -19.64 -20.10
C ALA A 91 -8.65 -18.52 -20.60
N ALA A 92 -9.04 -18.57 -21.88
CA ALA A 92 -9.94 -17.59 -22.49
C ALA A 92 -11.29 -17.53 -21.79
N HIS A 93 -11.91 -18.70 -21.53
CA HIS A 93 -13.18 -18.76 -20.81
C HIS A 93 -13.05 -18.29 -19.37
N TYR A 94 -11.97 -18.67 -18.67
CA TYR A 94 -11.71 -18.20 -17.31
C TYR A 94 -11.57 -16.67 -17.24
N ILE A 95 -10.76 -16.08 -18.13
CA ILE A 95 -10.54 -14.63 -18.19
C ILE A 95 -11.85 -13.91 -18.51
N ARG A 96 -12.64 -14.40 -19.48
CA ARG A 96 -13.92 -13.80 -19.83
C ARG A 96 -14.92 -13.78 -18.68
N GLU A 97 -14.93 -14.83 -17.86
CA GLU A 97 -15.82 -14.91 -16.70
C GLU A 97 -15.38 -13.96 -15.57
N ILE A 98 -14.07 -13.85 -15.35
CA ILE A 98 -13.51 -13.18 -14.17
C ILE A 98 -13.20 -11.70 -14.40
N ALA A 99 -12.77 -11.30 -15.60
CA ALA A 99 -12.37 -9.92 -15.92
C ALA A 99 -13.45 -8.84 -15.63
N PRO A 100 -14.77 -9.07 -15.86
CA PRO A 100 -15.79 -8.05 -15.57
C PRO A 100 -15.80 -7.58 -14.11
N ILE A 101 -15.48 -8.47 -13.16
CA ILE A 101 -15.46 -8.16 -11.72
C ILE A 101 -14.42 -7.09 -11.38
N TYR A 102 -13.37 -6.96 -12.20
CA TYR A 102 -12.30 -5.98 -12.01
C TYR A 102 -12.65 -4.59 -12.58
N GLY A 103 -13.77 -4.44 -13.28
CA GLY A 103 -14.23 -3.14 -13.79
C GLY A 103 -13.25 -2.47 -14.76
N ILE A 104 -12.43 -3.26 -15.47
CA ILE A 104 -11.45 -2.79 -16.46
C ILE A 104 -11.65 -3.49 -17.82
N PRO A 105 -11.32 -2.81 -18.93
CA PRO A 105 -11.32 -3.45 -20.24
C PRO A 105 -10.06 -4.32 -20.41
N VAL A 106 -10.26 -5.54 -20.90
CA VAL A 106 -9.22 -6.54 -21.12
C VAL A 106 -9.19 -6.95 -22.58
N VAL A 107 -8.01 -6.99 -23.18
CA VAL A 107 -7.80 -7.62 -24.49
C VAL A 107 -7.22 -9.00 -24.27
N LEU A 108 -7.82 -10.02 -24.87
CA LEU A 108 -7.30 -11.39 -24.80
C LEU A 108 -6.51 -11.71 -26.06
N HIS A 109 -5.29 -12.22 -25.90
CA HIS A 109 -4.32 -12.37 -26.97
C HIS A 109 -3.51 -13.67 -26.86
N THR A 110 -2.83 -14.07 -27.93
CA THR A 110 -1.85 -15.17 -27.91
C THR A 110 -0.48 -14.67 -28.29
N ASP A 111 0.57 -15.24 -27.72
CA ASP A 111 1.95 -14.82 -27.97
C ASP A 111 2.76 -15.92 -28.66
N HIS A 112 3.75 -15.53 -29.47
CA HIS A 112 4.74 -16.42 -30.11
C HIS A 112 4.16 -17.62 -30.87
N CYS A 113 3.56 -17.37 -32.04
CA CYS A 113 3.15 -18.45 -32.97
C CYS A 113 4.16 -18.64 -34.10
N ALA A 114 5.27 -19.34 -33.77
CA ALA A 114 6.23 -19.84 -34.76
C ALA A 114 5.60 -20.85 -35.73
N LYS A 115 6.26 -21.08 -36.87
CA LYS A 115 5.78 -22.01 -37.93
C LYS A 115 5.35 -23.39 -37.41
N LYS A 116 6.11 -23.96 -36.46
CA LYS A 116 5.80 -25.26 -35.83
C LYS A 116 4.53 -25.24 -34.96
N LEU A 117 4.07 -24.05 -34.59
CA LEU A 117 2.94 -23.78 -33.70
C LEU A 117 1.68 -23.35 -34.47
N LEU A 118 1.72 -23.22 -35.81
CA LEU A 118 0.53 -22.92 -36.61
C LEU A 118 -0.66 -23.87 -36.32
N PRO A 119 -0.48 -25.19 -36.10
CA PRO A 119 -1.59 -26.07 -35.72
C PRO A 119 -2.23 -25.71 -34.37
N TRP A 120 -1.50 -25.07 -33.45
CA TRP A 120 -2.07 -24.56 -32.20
C TRP A 120 -2.96 -23.35 -32.48
N LEU A 121 -2.49 -22.39 -33.28
CA LEU A 121 -3.28 -21.23 -33.68
C LEU A 121 -4.52 -21.65 -34.49
N ASP A 122 -4.40 -22.64 -35.38
CA ASP A 122 -5.53 -23.20 -36.13
C ASP A 122 -6.65 -23.67 -35.20
N GLY A 123 -6.28 -24.41 -34.13
CA GLY A 123 -7.24 -24.90 -33.14
C GLY A 123 -7.84 -23.80 -32.26
N LEU A 124 -7.13 -22.70 -32.01
CA LEU A 124 -7.70 -21.54 -31.31
C LEU A 124 -8.66 -20.77 -32.21
N LEU A 125 -8.33 -20.59 -33.50
CA LEU A 125 -9.23 -19.97 -34.48
C LEU A 125 -10.49 -20.82 -34.74
N ASP A 126 -10.38 -22.16 -34.72
CA ASP A 126 -11.56 -23.04 -34.74
C ASP A 126 -12.50 -22.73 -33.54
N ALA A 127 -11.93 -22.48 -32.36
CA ALA A 127 -12.68 -22.13 -31.17
C ALA A 127 -13.28 -20.71 -31.25
N ASP A 128 -12.57 -19.75 -31.83
CA ASP A 128 -13.08 -18.42 -32.10
C ASP A 128 -14.28 -18.45 -33.04
N GLU A 129 -14.18 -19.17 -34.15
CA GLU A 129 -15.25 -19.32 -35.13
C GLU A 129 -16.49 -19.97 -34.51
N ALA A 130 -16.29 -20.99 -33.68
CA ALA A 130 -17.36 -21.65 -32.94
C ALA A 130 -18.02 -20.71 -31.92
N TYR A 131 -17.25 -19.91 -31.19
CA TYR A 131 -17.75 -18.94 -30.23
C TYR A 131 -18.49 -17.79 -30.95
N PHE A 132 -17.90 -17.24 -32.01
CA PHE A 132 -18.48 -16.17 -32.85
C PHE A 132 -19.83 -16.57 -33.44
N LYS A 133 -19.96 -17.81 -33.94
CA LYS A 133 -21.25 -18.32 -34.43
C LYS A 133 -22.34 -18.32 -33.35
N LYS A 134 -21.96 -18.46 -32.08
CA LYS A 134 -22.89 -18.52 -30.94
C LYS A 134 -23.19 -17.15 -30.33
N THR A 135 -22.19 -16.27 -30.25
CA THR A 135 -22.27 -15.03 -29.46
C THR A 135 -22.19 -13.75 -30.30
N GLY A 136 -21.76 -13.85 -31.55
CA GLY A 136 -21.48 -12.69 -32.41
C GLY A 136 -20.12 -12.03 -32.16
N GLU A 137 -19.27 -12.60 -31.31
CA GLU A 137 -17.90 -12.13 -31.05
C GLU A 137 -16.89 -13.30 -30.96
N PRO A 138 -15.62 -13.12 -31.33
CA PRO A 138 -14.61 -14.19 -31.24
C PRO A 138 -14.27 -14.50 -29.77
N LEU A 139 -13.71 -15.69 -29.50
CA LEU A 139 -13.33 -16.07 -28.13
C LEU A 139 -12.11 -15.24 -27.67
N PHE A 140 -11.09 -15.12 -28.50
CA PHE A 140 -9.95 -14.23 -28.32
C PHE A 140 -10.21 -12.88 -29.01
N SER A 141 -9.74 -11.80 -28.39
CA SER A 141 -9.77 -10.47 -29.02
C SER A 141 -8.81 -10.39 -30.20
N SER A 142 -7.71 -11.14 -30.12
CA SER A 142 -6.56 -11.00 -31.00
C SER A 142 -5.63 -12.21 -30.96
N HIS A 143 -4.82 -12.38 -32.00
CA HIS A 143 -3.77 -13.40 -32.07
C HIS A 143 -2.46 -12.81 -32.59
N MET A 144 -1.36 -13.48 -32.28
CA MET A 144 -0.04 -13.19 -32.83
C MET A 144 0.44 -14.30 -33.76
N ILE A 145 1.09 -13.90 -34.85
CA ILE A 145 1.88 -14.74 -35.73
C ILE A 145 3.32 -14.25 -35.72
N ASP A 146 4.23 -15.14 -35.33
CA ASP A 146 5.66 -14.87 -35.24
C ASP A 146 6.39 -15.80 -36.22
N LEU A 147 6.46 -15.38 -37.49
CA LEU A 147 7.21 -16.10 -38.52
C LEU A 147 8.46 -15.32 -38.89
N SER A 148 9.04 -14.61 -37.92
CA SER A 148 10.18 -13.72 -38.07
C SER A 148 11.45 -14.45 -38.54
N GLU A 149 11.59 -15.73 -38.19
CA GLU A 149 12.68 -16.62 -38.65
C GLU A 149 12.54 -17.08 -40.11
N GLU A 150 11.37 -16.88 -40.73
CA GLU A 150 11.06 -17.36 -42.08
C GLU A 150 11.24 -16.24 -43.11
N PRO A 151 11.39 -16.57 -44.42
CA PRO A 151 11.51 -15.55 -45.45
C PRO A 151 10.35 -14.53 -45.41
N VAL A 152 10.68 -13.23 -45.51
CA VAL A 152 9.72 -12.11 -45.39
C VAL A 152 8.47 -12.33 -46.24
N ASP A 153 8.65 -12.72 -47.50
CA ASP A 153 7.54 -12.98 -48.43
C ASP A 153 6.60 -14.07 -47.93
N TRP A 154 7.16 -15.16 -47.41
CA TRP A 154 6.39 -16.28 -46.88
C TRP A 154 5.67 -15.90 -45.58
N ASN A 155 6.30 -15.12 -44.70
CA ASN A 155 5.67 -14.58 -43.50
C ASN A 155 4.47 -13.69 -43.88
N ILE A 156 4.66 -12.73 -44.79
CA ILE A 156 3.59 -11.83 -45.26
C ILE A 156 2.43 -12.63 -45.88
N GLU A 157 2.72 -13.57 -46.79
CA GLU A 157 1.70 -14.38 -47.46
C GLU A 157 0.94 -15.28 -46.49
N THR A 158 1.63 -15.87 -45.51
CA THR A 158 1.02 -16.75 -44.51
C THR A 158 0.16 -15.93 -43.55
N THR A 159 0.69 -14.84 -43.01
CA THR A 159 -0.06 -13.90 -42.17
C THR A 159 -1.29 -13.35 -42.90
N ALA A 160 -1.19 -13.03 -44.19
CA ALA A 160 -2.33 -12.59 -45.00
C ALA A 160 -3.44 -13.66 -45.09
N LYS A 161 -3.10 -14.95 -45.18
CA LYS A 161 -4.08 -16.05 -45.18
C LYS A 161 -4.82 -16.14 -43.83
N TYR A 162 -4.09 -16.04 -42.72
CA TYR A 162 -4.69 -16.03 -41.38
C TYR A 162 -5.53 -14.77 -41.12
N LEU A 163 -5.07 -13.60 -41.56
CA LEU A 163 -5.84 -12.36 -41.45
C LEU A 163 -7.16 -12.46 -42.21
N LYS A 164 -7.16 -13.12 -43.38
CA LYS A 164 -8.38 -13.37 -44.15
C LYS A 164 -9.37 -14.27 -43.42
N ARG A 165 -8.88 -15.22 -42.60
CA ARG A 165 -9.70 -16.08 -41.73
C ARG A 165 -10.26 -15.33 -40.52
N ALA A 166 -9.46 -14.45 -39.90
CA ALA A 166 -9.84 -13.63 -38.75
C ALA A 166 -10.76 -12.44 -39.09
N ALA A 167 -10.66 -11.90 -40.31
CA ALA A 167 -11.36 -10.68 -40.73
C ALA A 167 -12.88 -10.69 -40.56
N PRO A 168 -13.63 -11.79 -40.89
CA PRO A 168 -15.08 -11.84 -40.68
C PRO A 168 -15.51 -11.66 -39.22
N MET A 169 -14.64 -12.01 -38.27
CA MET A 169 -14.89 -11.86 -36.83
C MET A 169 -14.41 -10.52 -36.27
N LYS A 170 -13.86 -9.64 -37.12
CA LYS A 170 -13.16 -8.41 -36.72
C LYS A 170 -12.03 -8.67 -35.70
N GLN A 171 -11.44 -9.84 -35.75
CA GLN A 171 -10.41 -10.24 -34.79
C GLN A 171 -9.06 -9.67 -35.23
N TRP A 172 -8.27 -9.20 -34.28
CA TRP A 172 -6.98 -8.57 -34.55
C TRP A 172 -5.88 -9.59 -34.78
N LEU A 173 -4.99 -9.34 -35.74
CA LEU A 173 -3.81 -10.17 -35.99
C LEU A 173 -2.53 -9.35 -35.90
N GLU A 174 -1.68 -9.70 -34.96
CA GLU A 174 -0.33 -9.14 -34.81
C GLU A 174 0.67 -9.97 -35.61
N MET A 175 1.49 -9.30 -36.41
CA MET A 175 2.55 -9.92 -37.19
C MET A 175 3.91 -9.48 -36.66
N GLU A 176 4.79 -10.44 -36.35
CA GLU A 176 6.20 -10.15 -36.07
C GLU A 176 7.05 -10.21 -37.35
N ILE A 177 7.97 -9.26 -37.47
CA ILE A 177 8.89 -9.14 -38.58
C ILE A 177 10.26 -8.66 -38.08
N GLY A 178 11.33 -9.34 -38.54
CA GLY A 178 12.67 -9.17 -37.96
C GLY A 178 12.83 -10.04 -36.73
N ILE A 179 14.02 -10.61 -36.55
CA ILE A 179 14.26 -11.60 -35.50
C ILE A 179 14.52 -10.84 -34.18
N THR A 180 13.87 -11.26 -33.10
CA THR A 180 14.15 -10.80 -31.74
C THR A 180 15.22 -11.67 -31.11
N GLY A 181 16.17 -11.10 -30.36
CA GLY A 181 17.22 -11.89 -29.71
C GLY A 181 16.69 -12.64 -28.48
N GLY A 182 17.31 -13.76 -28.09
CA GLY A 182 17.11 -14.35 -26.76
C GLY A 182 16.07 -15.47 -26.61
N GLU A 183 15.86 -16.00 -25.40
CA GLU A 183 14.86 -17.04 -25.09
C GLU A 183 13.71 -16.57 -24.18
N GLU A 184 12.46 -16.82 -24.60
CA GLU A 184 11.23 -16.62 -23.81
C GLU A 184 10.17 -17.67 -24.17
N ASP A 185 9.49 -18.22 -23.16
CA ASP A 185 8.42 -19.22 -23.31
C ASP A 185 8.73 -20.41 -24.26
N GLY A 186 10.01 -20.79 -24.37
CA GLY A 186 10.49 -21.92 -25.18
C GLY A 186 10.77 -21.60 -26.65
N VAL A 187 10.78 -20.32 -27.03
CA VAL A 187 11.32 -19.80 -28.30
C VAL A 187 12.71 -19.24 -28.01
N ASN A 188 13.77 -19.78 -28.63
CA ASN A 188 15.17 -19.41 -28.35
C ASN A 188 15.88 -18.88 -29.61
N ASN A 189 16.29 -17.62 -29.53
CA ASN A 189 17.02 -16.84 -30.53
C ASN A 189 18.38 -16.32 -30.02
N GLU A 190 19.01 -16.98 -29.04
CA GLU A 190 20.27 -16.53 -28.41
C GLU A 190 21.48 -16.48 -29.36
N SER A 191 21.40 -17.13 -30.52
CA SER A 191 22.53 -17.34 -31.46
C SER A 191 22.49 -16.45 -32.72
N VAL A 192 21.59 -15.47 -32.78
CA VAL A 192 21.32 -14.65 -33.97
C VAL A 192 22.32 -13.48 -34.10
N ASP A 193 22.76 -13.18 -35.33
CA ASP A 193 23.67 -12.04 -35.62
C ASP A 193 22.95 -10.68 -35.46
N ASN A 194 23.62 -9.71 -34.83
CA ASN A 194 23.09 -8.39 -34.46
C ASN A 194 22.53 -7.59 -35.64
N ASN A 195 23.00 -7.81 -36.87
CA ASN A 195 22.50 -7.13 -38.06
C ASN A 195 21.13 -7.64 -38.54
N ALA A 196 20.71 -8.84 -38.11
CA ALA A 196 19.41 -9.42 -38.46
C ALA A 196 18.27 -8.97 -37.53
N LEU A 197 18.57 -8.15 -36.51
CA LEU A 197 17.62 -7.70 -35.46
C LEU A 197 16.79 -6.46 -35.86
N TYR A 198 17.03 -5.86 -37.03
CA TYR A 198 16.41 -4.60 -37.43
C TYR A 198 15.55 -4.75 -38.69
N THR A 199 14.25 -4.51 -38.55
CA THR A 199 13.31 -4.47 -39.67
C THR A 199 13.60 -3.29 -40.60
N GLN A 200 13.39 -3.49 -41.90
CA GLN A 200 13.53 -2.42 -42.89
C GLN A 200 12.20 -1.67 -43.12
N PRO A 201 12.19 -0.34 -43.34
CA PRO A 201 10.97 0.42 -43.64
C PRO A 201 10.17 -0.10 -44.85
N GLU A 202 10.85 -0.67 -45.84
CA GLU A 202 10.26 -1.29 -47.02
C GLU A 202 9.39 -2.51 -46.65
N ASP A 203 9.85 -3.33 -45.71
CA ASP A 203 9.12 -4.49 -45.22
C ASP A 203 7.84 -4.06 -44.50
N ILE A 204 7.93 -3.03 -43.64
CA ILE A 204 6.76 -2.45 -42.97
C ILE A 204 5.73 -1.93 -43.98
N HIS A 205 6.18 -1.21 -45.02
CA HIS A 205 5.28 -0.72 -46.07
C HIS A 205 4.64 -1.87 -46.86
N ARG A 206 5.39 -2.92 -47.18
CA ARG A 206 4.86 -4.10 -47.87
C ARG A 206 3.83 -4.85 -47.02
N ILE A 207 4.10 -5.02 -45.73
CA ILE A 207 3.15 -5.61 -44.76
C ILE A 207 1.89 -4.76 -44.71
N TYR A 208 2.03 -3.45 -44.46
CA TYR A 208 0.91 -2.52 -44.35
C TYR A 208 0.01 -2.55 -45.59
N THR A 209 0.59 -2.43 -46.79
CA THR A 209 -0.16 -2.41 -48.04
C THR A 209 -0.79 -3.75 -48.42
N THR A 210 -0.21 -4.86 -47.96
CA THR A 210 -0.76 -6.19 -48.19
C THR A 210 -1.91 -6.48 -47.24
N LEU A 211 -1.71 -6.29 -45.93
CA LEU A 211 -2.68 -6.65 -44.90
C LEU A 211 -3.89 -5.69 -44.88
N LYS A 212 -3.68 -4.38 -45.09
CA LYS A 212 -4.77 -3.39 -45.16
C LYS A 212 -5.80 -3.67 -46.25
N LYS A 213 -5.42 -4.33 -47.34
CA LYS A 213 -6.35 -4.75 -48.41
C LYS A 213 -7.31 -5.85 -47.96
N ILE A 214 -6.93 -6.59 -46.92
CA ILE A 214 -7.70 -7.71 -46.37
C ILE A 214 -8.56 -7.22 -45.21
N SER A 215 -7.95 -6.51 -44.26
CA SER A 215 -8.58 -6.10 -43.01
C SER A 215 -7.81 -4.94 -42.38
N PRO A 216 -8.49 -4.00 -41.67
CA PRO A 216 -7.81 -2.99 -40.87
C PRO A 216 -7.33 -3.52 -39.50
N TYR A 217 -7.70 -4.74 -39.12
CA TYR A 217 -7.46 -5.30 -37.79
C TYR A 217 -6.08 -5.99 -37.69
N PHE A 218 -4.99 -5.24 -37.82
CA PHE A 218 -3.63 -5.77 -37.69
C PHE A 218 -2.62 -4.79 -37.10
N SER A 219 -1.65 -5.32 -36.36
CA SER A 219 -0.47 -4.61 -35.84
C SER A 219 0.81 -5.25 -36.35
N ILE A 220 1.93 -4.53 -36.22
CA ILE A 220 3.24 -5.01 -36.63
C ILE A 220 4.19 -4.90 -35.44
N ALA A 221 4.71 -6.03 -34.97
CA ALA A 221 5.86 -6.11 -34.09
C ALA A 221 7.12 -6.06 -34.94
N ALA A 222 7.77 -4.89 -34.99
CA ALA A 222 9.00 -4.70 -35.74
C ALA A 222 10.21 -4.95 -34.85
N GLY A 223 11.21 -5.66 -35.36
CA GLY A 223 12.53 -5.76 -34.73
C GLY A 223 13.26 -4.42 -34.76
N PHE A 224 13.59 -3.87 -33.59
CA PHE A 224 14.42 -2.67 -33.46
C PHE A 224 15.54 -2.86 -32.43
N GLY A 225 16.06 -4.09 -32.32
CA GLY A 225 17.08 -4.46 -31.33
C GLY A 225 16.49 -4.90 -29.98
N ASN A 226 15.25 -5.38 -29.97
CA ASN A 226 14.57 -5.93 -28.80
C ASN A 226 14.96 -7.40 -28.54
N VAL A 227 15.01 -7.78 -27.26
CA VAL A 227 15.50 -9.09 -26.79
C VAL A 227 14.58 -9.62 -25.70
N HIS A 228 14.37 -10.93 -25.69
CA HIS A 228 13.47 -11.65 -24.80
C HIS A 228 14.25 -12.39 -23.72
N GLY A 229 14.00 -12.21 -22.41
CA GLY A 229 14.70 -12.94 -21.34
C GLY A 229 15.74 -12.12 -20.52
N VAL A 230 16.55 -12.82 -19.71
CA VAL A 230 17.54 -12.22 -18.79
C VAL A 230 18.93 -12.18 -19.43
N TYR A 231 19.49 -10.98 -19.64
CA TYR A 231 20.79 -10.80 -20.32
C TYR A 231 21.87 -10.17 -19.47
N LYS A 232 23.12 -10.42 -19.88
CA LYS A 232 24.26 -9.59 -19.46
C LYS A 232 24.06 -8.16 -19.97
N PRO A 233 24.17 -7.15 -19.09
CA PRO A 233 24.09 -5.74 -19.49
C PRO A 233 25.06 -5.44 -20.65
N GLY A 234 24.54 -4.82 -21.72
CA GLY A 234 25.35 -4.31 -22.84
C GLY A 234 25.39 -5.18 -24.10
N ASN A 235 24.77 -6.37 -24.13
CA ASN A 235 24.79 -7.25 -25.31
C ASN A 235 23.86 -6.81 -26.45
N VAL A 236 22.82 -6.01 -26.17
CA VAL A 236 21.91 -5.48 -27.20
C VAL A 236 21.54 -4.03 -26.91
N LYS A 237 21.36 -3.24 -27.97
CA LYS A 237 20.94 -1.84 -27.92
C LYS A 237 19.64 -1.66 -28.70
N LEU A 238 18.62 -1.16 -28.02
CA LEU A 238 17.37 -0.75 -28.66
C LEU A 238 17.63 0.49 -29.52
N HIS A 239 17.00 0.52 -30.70
CA HIS A 239 16.99 1.65 -31.63
C HIS A 239 15.56 2.14 -31.91
N PRO A 240 14.85 2.73 -30.91
CA PRO A 240 13.46 3.17 -31.08
C PRO A 240 13.25 4.13 -32.26
N GLU A 241 14.28 4.91 -32.64
CA GLU A 241 14.22 5.81 -33.79
C GLU A 241 13.94 5.12 -35.13
N LEU A 242 14.13 3.80 -35.24
CA LEU A 242 13.74 3.04 -36.43
C LEU A 242 12.22 3.01 -36.60
N LEU A 243 11.46 2.99 -35.51
CA LEU A 243 9.99 3.00 -35.51
C LEU A 243 9.46 4.30 -36.15
N ASP A 244 10.10 5.43 -35.87
CA ASP A 244 9.78 6.73 -36.51
C ASP A 244 10.03 6.69 -38.01
N LYS A 245 11.16 6.09 -38.44
CA LYS A 245 11.47 5.91 -39.87
C LYS A 245 10.41 5.05 -40.55
N HIS A 246 9.91 4.01 -39.89
CA HIS A 246 8.84 3.16 -40.43
C HIS A 246 7.53 3.95 -40.62
N GLN A 247 7.10 4.73 -39.62
CA GLN A 247 5.90 5.56 -39.73
C GLN A 247 6.01 6.58 -40.87
N LYS A 248 7.14 7.29 -40.94
CA LYS A 248 7.39 8.30 -41.99
C LYS A 248 7.40 7.67 -43.38
N TYR A 249 8.08 6.53 -43.54
CA TYR A 249 8.15 5.85 -44.83
C TYR A 249 6.77 5.41 -45.32
N VAL A 250 5.94 4.84 -44.45
CA VAL A 250 4.56 4.47 -44.82
C VAL A 250 3.73 5.72 -45.14
N THR A 251 3.86 6.78 -44.34
CA THR A 251 3.17 8.07 -44.57
C THR A 251 3.48 8.65 -45.94
N ASP A 252 4.77 8.68 -46.30
CA ASP A 252 5.26 9.22 -47.58
C ASP A 252 4.81 8.37 -48.78
N LYS A 253 4.90 7.04 -48.68
CA LYS A 253 4.51 6.13 -49.76
C LYS A 253 3.00 6.09 -50.00
N GLU A 254 2.22 6.10 -48.93
CA GLU A 254 0.75 6.06 -48.99
C GLU A 254 0.11 7.44 -49.16
N LYS A 255 0.90 8.51 -49.05
CA LYS A 255 0.46 9.91 -49.14
C LYS A 255 -0.72 10.21 -48.21
N THR A 256 -0.69 9.65 -46.99
CA THR A 256 -1.73 9.83 -45.98
C THR A 256 -1.44 11.05 -45.09
N THR A 257 -2.49 11.66 -44.55
CA THR A 257 -2.38 12.75 -43.55
C THR A 257 -2.28 12.22 -42.12
N THR A 258 -2.45 10.92 -41.91
CA THR A 258 -2.27 10.28 -40.61
C THR A 258 -0.77 10.19 -40.30
N GLU A 259 -0.31 10.88 -39.25
CA GLU A 259 1.12 10.96 -38.88
C GLU A 259 1.73 9.59 -38.53
N LYS A 260 0.92 8.70 -37.94
CA LYS A 260 1.34 7.35 -37.52
C LYS A 260 0.37 6.29 -38.03
N PRO A 261 0.39 5.96 -39.33
CA PRO A 261 -0.61 5.09 -39.93
C PRO A 261 -0.50 3.62 -39.50
N VAL A 262 0.61 3.22 -38.87
CA VAL A 262 0.89 1.84 -38.45
C VAL A 262 0.73 1.70 -36.93
N PHE A 263 0.02 0.66 -36.48
CA PHE A 263 0.02 0.25 -35.08
C PHE A 263 1.24 -0.64 -34.80
N LEU A 264 2.24 -0.07 -34.13
CA LEU A 264 3.47 -0.77 -33.80
C LEU A 264 3.37 -1.45 -32.43
N VAL A 265 4.13 -2.52 -32.27
CA VAL A 265 4.23 -3.29 -31.03
C VAL A 265 5.69 -3.36 -30.60
N PHE A 266 5.93 -3.15 -29.32
CA PHE A 266 7.23 -3.39 -28.69
C PHE A 266 7.19 -4.78 -28.07
N HIS A 267 7.62 -5.78 -28.84
CA HIS A 267 7.81 -7.14 -28.33
C HIS A 267 9.12 -7.19 -27.55
N GLY A 268 9.20 -7.85 -26.39
CA GLY A 268 10.45 -7.91 -25.62
C GLY A 268 10.72 -6.63 -24.83
N GLY A 269 9.71 -6.15 -24.11
CA GLY A 269 9.84 -4.95 -23.29
C GLY A 269 10.64 -5.16 -22.00
N SER A 270 10.74 -6.39 -21.48
CA SER A 270 11.39 -6.68 -20.19
C SER A 270 12.83 -6.15 -20.14
N GLY A 271 13.22 -5.53 -19.03
CA GLY A 271 14.56 -4.96 -18.85
C GLY A 271 14.83 -3.64 -19.57
N SER A 272 13.84 -3.06 -20.28
CA SER A 272 13.98 -1.76 -20.95
C SER A 272 13.90 -0.59 -19.98
N THR A 273 14.64 0.48 -20.28
CA THR A 273 14.60 1.73 -19.53
C THR A 273 13.32 2.52 -19.80
N LYS A 274 12.94 3.39 -18.87
CA LYS A 274 11.81 4.32 -19.04
C LYS A 274 11.91 5.17 -20.32
N LYS A 275 13.14 5.56 -20.71
CA LYS A 275 13.37 6.36 -21.92
C LYS A 275 13.05 5.54 -23.17
N GLU A 276 13.48 4.29 -23.24
CA GLU A 276 13.20 3.42 -24.40
C GLU A 276 11.71 3.18 -24.59
N TYR A 277 10.95 2.95 -23.51
CA TYR A 277 9.49 2.89 -23.59
C TYR A 277 8.88 4.21 -24.09
N THR A 278 9.28 5.33 -23.49
CA THR A 278 8.71 6.64 -23.82
C THR A 278 8.98 7.00 -25.28
N ASP A 279 10.19 6.74 -25.77
CA ASP A 279 10.58 6.97 -27.17
C ASP A 279 9.77 6.07 -28.10
N ALA A 280 9.72 4.76 -27.86
CA ALA A 280 9.00 3.80 -28.70
C ALA A 280 7.48 4.13 -28.77
N ILE A 281 6.85 4.44 -27.64
CA ILE A 281 5.46 4.91 -27.57
C ILE A 281 5.28 6.20 -28.37
N SER A 282 6.24 7.13 -28.26
CA SER A 282 6.19 8.39 -29.02
C SER A 282 6.25 8.17 -30.54
N TYR A 283 6.72 7.02 -31.01
CA TYR A 283 6.79 6.62 -32.42
C TYR A 283 5.63 5.69 -32.86
N GLY A 284 4.59 5.54 -32.03
CA GLY A 284 3.36 4.85 -32.41
C GLY A 284 3.26 3.41 -31.96
N VAL A 285 4.08 3.01 -30.98
CA VAL A 285 3.84 1.77 -30.23
C VAL A 285 2.59 1.91 -29.38
N VAL A 286 1.67 0.96 -29.50
CA VAL A 286 0.41 0.90 -28.73
C VAL A 286 0.31 -0.31 -27.80
N LYS A 287 1.20 -1.27 -27.95
CA LYS A 287 1.28 -2.50 -27.14
C LYS A 287 2.74 -2.77 -26.78
N VAL A 288 2.98 -3.17 -25.53
CA VAL A 288 4.30 -3.59 -25.04
C VAL A 288 4.20 -4.98 -24.42
N ASN A 289 4.91 -5.97 -24.95
CA ASN A 289 4.92 -7.33 -24.39
C ASN A 289 5.89 -7.40 -23.20
N LEU A 290 5.42 -7.98 -22.10
CA LEU A 290 6.13 -8.13 -20.83
C LEU A 290 5.92 -9.53 -20.28
N ASP A 291 7.01 -10.21 -19.93
CA ASP A 291 6.96 -11.56 -19.36
C ASP A 291 8.02 -11.75 -18.29
N THR A 292 9.31 -11.75 -18.66
CA THR A 292 10.42 -12.07 -17.76
C THR A 292 10.39 -11.26 -16.45
N ASP A 293 10.20 -9.94 -16.53
CA ASP A 293 10.12 -9.08 -15.34
C ASP A 293 8.92 -9.42 -14.44
N LEU A 294 7.81 -9.84 -15.05
CA LEU A 294 6.58 -10.17 -14.34
C LEU A 294 6.63 -11.56 -13.73
N GLN A 295 7.23 -12.54 -14.41
CA GLN A 295 7.53 -13.85 -13.82
C GLN A 295 8.48 -13.71 -12.63
N TRP A 296 9.50 -12.85 -12.75
CA TRP A 296 10.42 -12.57 -11.66
C TRP A 296 9.74 -11.85 -10.48
N ALA A 297 8.86 -10.89 -10.75
CA ALA A 297 8.06 -10.22 -9.72
C ALA A 297 7.16 -11.21 -8.98
N TYR A 298 6.48 -12.08 -9.73
CA TYR A 298 5.62 -13.12 -9.18
C TYR A 298 6.40 -14.12 -8.30
N LEU A 299 7.56 -14.59 -8.78
CA LEU A 299 8.47 -15.46 -8.02
C LEU A 299 8.98 -14.77 -6.76
N SER A 300 9.34 -13.49 -6.84
CA SER A 300 9.89 -12.75 -5.70
C SER A 300 8.90 -12.72 -4.53
N GLY A 301 7.61 -12.50 -4.80
CA GLY A 301 6.57 -12.57 -3.76
C GLY A 301 6.45 -13.94 -3.09
N VAL A 302 6.50 -15.03 -3.87
CA VAL A 302 6.52 -16.39 -3.32
C VAL A 302 7.79 -16.62 -2.50
N ARG A 303 8.96 -16.31 -3.08
CA ARG A 303 10.27 -16.52 -2.49
C ARG A 303 10.36 -15.82 -1.15
N ASP A 304 10.02 -14.54 -1.08
CA ASP A 304 10.19 -13.73 0.11
C ASP A 304 9.24 -14.18 1.23
N TYR A 305 8.01 -14.56 0.88
CA TYR A 305 7.09 -15.20 1.83
C TYR A 305 7.66 -16.51 2.37
N VAL A 306 8.13 -17.40 1.48
CA VAL A 306 8.65 -18.71 1.86
C VAL A 306 9.89 -18.58 2.74
N LEU A 307 10.83 -17.69 2.39
CA LEU A 307 12.03 -17.44 3.18
C LEU A 307 11.68 -16.82 4.54
N GLY A 308 10.77 -15.84 4.57
CA GLY A 308 10.33 -15.20 5.81
C GLY A 308 9.50 -16.09 6.74
N LYS A 309 8.92 -17.18 6.22
CA LYS A 309 8.14 -18.16 6.99
C LYS A 309 8.79 -19.55 7.05
N LYS A 310 10.07 -19.66 6.69
CA LYS A 310 10.79 -20.93 6.57
C LYS A 310 10.53 -21.89 7.74
N ASP A 311 10.71 -21.43 8.98
CA ASP A 311 10.57 -22.28 10.17
C ASP A 311 9.15 -22.77 10.42
N TYR A 312 8.14 -22.07 9.89
CA TYR A 312 6.74 -22.45 9.92
C TYR A 312 6.34 -23.36 8.74
N LEU A 313 7.14 -23.39 7.67
CA LEU A 313 6.83 -24.14 6.44
C LEU A 313 7.52 -25.52 6.38
N LEU A 314 8.52 -25.78 7.24
CA LEU A 314 9.27 -27.03 7.25
C LEU A 314 8.48 -28.25 7.74
N LYS A 315 7.42 -28.04 8.54
CA LYS A 315 6.60 -29.12 9.12
C LYS A 315 5.13 -28.73 9.11
N GLN A 316 4.23 -29.72 9.06
CA GLN A 316 2.79 -29.46 9.18
C GLN A 316 2.38 -29.10 10.62
N VAL A 317 3.08 -29.67 11.61
CA VAL A 317 2.92 -29.43 13.05
C VAL A 317 4.31 -29.25 13.66
N GLY A 318 4.43 -28.28 14.57
CA GLY A 318 5.68 -27.86 15.18
C GLY A 318 6.28 -26.64 14.47
N ASN A 319 6.52 -25.57 15.24
CA ASN A 319 7.09 -24.32 14.77
C ASN A 319 7.78 -23.57 15.95
N PRO A 320 8.40 -22.39 15.73
CA PRO A 320 9.03 -21.63 16.81
C PRO A 320 8.11 -21.25 17.99
N ASP A 321 6.79 -21.30 17.80
CA ASP A 321 5.79 -21.01 18.83
C ASP A 321 5.37 -22.27 19.63
N GLY A 322 5.87 -23.46 19.28
CA GLY A 322 5.64 -24.72 20.00
C GLY A 322 5.65 -25.97 19.12
N GLU A 323 5.99 -27.13 19.70
CA GLU A 323 6.14 -28.41 19.00
C GLU A 323 4.81 -29.01 18.49
N ASP A 324 3.68 -28.63 19.09
CA ASP A 324 2.33 -29.12 18.79
C ASP A 324 1.52 -28.14 17.93
N LYS A 325 2.09 -27.00 17.54
CA LYS A 325 1.36 -25.95 16.82
C LYS A 325 1.17 -26.27 15.33
N PRO A 326 -0.06 -26.15 14.79
CA PRO A 326 -0.33 -26.43 13.39
C PRO A 326 0.08 -25.26 12.48
N ASN A 327 0.64 -25.59 11.31
CA ASN A 327 1.16 -24.60 10.36
C ASN A 327 0.26 -24.36 9.14
N LYS A 328 -0.97 -24.91 9.11
CA LYS A 328 -1.88 -24.79 7.96
C LYS A 328 -2.05 -23.35 7.45
N LYS A 329 -2.15 -22.39 8.38
CA LYS A 329 -2.29 -20.96 8.05
C LYS A 329 -1.08 -20.37 7.30
N TYR A 330 0.06 -21.05 7.27
CA TYR A 330 1.27 -20.58 6.59
C TYR A 330 1.46 -21.25 5.22
N PHE A 331 1.12 -22.53 5.07
CA PHE A 331 1.34 -23.27 3.81
C PHE A 331 0.09 -23.38 2.92
N ASP A 332 -1.08 -22.91 3.38
CA ASP A 332 -2.27 -22.85 2.54
C ASP A 332 -1.99 -22.00 1.29
N PRO A 333 -2.25 -22.51 0.07
CA PRO A 333 -1.95 -21.81 -1.17
C PRO A 333 -2.63 -20.46 -1.29
N ARG A 334 -3.79 -20.26 -0.64
CA ARG A 334 -4.46 -18.97 -0.61
C ARG A 334 -3.70 -17.91 0.19
N VAL A 335 -2.74 -18.31 1.03
CA VAL A 335 -1.97 -17.37 1.86
C VAL A 335 -0.68 -16.99 1.16
N TRP A 336 0.12 -17.97 0.72
CA TRP A 336 1.41 -17.67 0.09
C TRP A 336 1.27 -17.13 -1.33
N SER A 337 0.19 -17.44 -2.06
CA SER A 337 -0.06 -16.83 -3.38
C SER A 337 -0.44 -15.35 -3.30
N ILE A 338 -1.12 -14.91 -2.22
CA ILE A 338 -1.45 -13.49 -2.00
C ILE A 338 -0.18 -12.63 -1.87
N ALA A 339 0.89 -13.18 -1.30
CA ALA A 339 2.17 -12.47 -1.22
C ALA A 339 2.75 -12.15 -2.61
N SER A 340 2.43 -12.94 -3.64
CA SER A 340 2.77 -12.65 -5.04
C SER A 340 1.85 -11.64 -5.71
N PHE A 341 0.63 -11.46 -5.19
CA PHE A 341 -0.33 -10.49 -5.72
C PHE A 341 -0.13 -9.09 -5.14
N SER A 342 0.23 -9.03 -3.86
CA SER A 342 0.28 -7.80 -3.08
C SER A 342 1.69 -7.36 -2.71
N GLY A 343 2.70 -8.23 -2.89
CA GLY A 343 3.94 -8.08 -2.12
C GLY A 343 3.63 -8.25 -0.62
N ASP A 344 4.62 -8.57 0.19
CA ASP A 344 4.39 -8.52 1.63
C ASP A 344 4.06 -7.06 2.02
N LEU A 345 2.80 -6.78 2.38
CA LEU A 345 2.29 -5.44 2.71
C LEU A 345 3.07 -4.77 3.87
N THR A 346 3.81 -5.55 4.67
CA THR A 346 4.69 -5.02 5.71
C THR A 346 6.06 -4.61 5.17
N SER A 347 6.54 -5.22 4.06
CA SER A 347 7.77 -4.86 3.34
C SER A 347 7.54 -4.07 2.05
N LEU A 348 6.27 -3.83 1.66
CA LEU A 348 5.90 -2.93 0.58
C LEU A 348 6.52 -1.55 0.85
N THR A 349 7.51 -1.23 0.03
CA THR A 349 7.99 0.15 -0.13
C THR A 349 6.87 0.89 -0.83
N ALA A 350 5.97 1.41 0.00
CA ALA A 350 4.90 2.30 -0.38
C ALA A 350 5.43 3.36 -1.37
N PRO A 351 4.85 3.52 -2.57
CA PRO A 351 5.26 4.57 -3.50
C PRO A 351 5.36 5.91 -2.78
N ALA A 352 6.39 6.74 -3.01
CA ALA A 352 6.61 7.94 -2.18
C ALA A 352 5.42 8.91 -2.15
N PHE A 353 4.51 8.88 -3.13
CA PHE A 353 3.28 9.67 -3.08
C PHE A 353 2.33 9.26 -1.94
N ILE A 354 2.39 8.02 -1.44
CA ILE A 354 1.63 7.54 -0.25
C ILE A 354 2.46 7.56 1.05
N LEU A 355 3.71 8.02 1.03
CA LEU A 355 4.53 8.20 2.24
C LEU A 355 4.29 9.57 2.87
N SER A 356 4.19 9.61 4.19
CA SER A 356 4.23 10.84 4.98
C SER A 356 5.67 11.22 5.31
N THR A 357 5.92 12.50 5.52
CA THR A 357 7.21 13.01 6.03
C THR A 357 7.32 12.88 7.55
N GLN A 358 6.22 12.55 8.24
CA GLN A 358 6.17 12.45 9.70
C GLN A 358 6.41 11.01 10.18
N SER A 359 7.17 10.89 11.27
CA SER A 359 7.34 9.64 12.01
C SER A 359 6.22 9.43 13.04
N LEU A 360 5.94 8.18 13.41
CA LEU A 360 4.92 7.87 14.42
C LEU A 360 5.23 8.48 15.81
N VAL A 361 6.50 8.69 16.17
CA VAL A 361 6.85 9.36 17.44
C VAL A 361 6.32 10.79 17.52
N GLU A 362 6.08 11.46 16.38
CA GLU A 362 5.49 12.81 16.33
C GLU A 362 3.99 12.80 16.68
N PHE A 363 3.31 11.66 16.56
CA PHE A 363 1.86 11.57 16.75
C PHE A 363 1.45 11.80 18.21
N SER A 364 2.38 11.63 19.14
CA SER A 364 2.21 11.96 20.56
C SER A 364 1.78 13.42 20.78
N ALA A 365 2.17 14.35 19.90
CA ALA A 365 1.79 15.75 20.03
C ALA A 365 0.27 16.01 19.90
N TYR A 366 -0.45 15.15 19.18
CA TYR A 366 -1.88 15.32 18.91
C TYR A 366 -2.76 15.30 20.16
N TRP A 367 -2.25 14.79 21.29
CA TRP A 367 -2.95 14.81 22.57
C TRP A 367 -3.15 16.22 23.15
N ALA A 368 -2.28 17.19 22.82
CA ALA A 368 -2.26 18.50 23.48
C ALA A 368 -2.25 19.70 22.52
N GLU A 369 -2.53 19.49 21.21
CA GLU A 369 -2.63 20.60 20.25
C GLU A 369 -3.75 21.60 20.60
N ASN A 370 -4.71 21.27 21.46
CA ASN A 370 -5.70 22.22 21.98
C ASN A 370 -5.48 22.46 23.48
N LEU A 371 -4.48 23.28 23.81
CA LEU A 371 -4.09 23.59 25.20
C LEU A 371 -5.25 24.08 26.08
N PRO A 372 -6.14 24.99 25.62
CA PRO A 372 -7.28 25.41 26.44
C PRO A 372 -8.15 24.24 26.90
N LEU A 373 -8.43 23.26 26.02
CA LEU A 373 -9.22 22.08 26.38
C LEU A 373 -8.43 21.09 27.23
N PHE A 374 -7.13 20.91 26.96
CA PHE A 374 -6.28 20.04 27.79
C PHE A 374 -6.24 20.51 29.24
N ILE A 375 -6.16 21.82 29.48
CA ILE A 375 -6.01 22.40 30.82
C ILE A 375 -7.36 22.65 31.51
N ALA A 376 -8.46 22.81 30.77
CA ALA A 376 -9.77 23.12 31.33
C ALA A 376 -10.19 22.27 32.55
N PRO A 377 -9.97 20.93 32.57
CA PRO A 377 -10.30 20.10 33.74
C PRO A 377 -9.66 20.55 35.06
N THR A 378 -8.48 21.17 35.03
CA THR A 378 -7.76 21.64 36.25
C THR A 378 -8.44 22.82 36.94
N ARG A 379 -9.44 23.44 36.30
CA ARG A 379 -10.11 24.66 36.78
C ARG A 379 -11.56 24.42 37.21
N GLU A 380 -12.10 23.25 36.96
CA GLU A 380 -13.47 22.89 37.31
C GLU A 380 -13.51 22.22 38.68
N PRO A 381 -14.23 22.75 39.69
CA PRO A 381 -14.33 22.13 41.02
C PRO A 381 -15.26 20.91 41.09
N ASP A 382 -16.32 20.82 40.28
CA ASP A 382 -17.25 19.68 40.32
C ASP A 382 -16.63 18.44 39.63
N PRO A 383 -16.52 17.28 40.31
CA PRO A 383 -15.95 16.07 39.72
C PRO A 383 -16.68 15.57 38.46
N GLY A 384 -18.01 15.75 38.39
CA GLY A 384 -18.79 15.31 37.24
C GLY A 384 -18.59 16.18 36.01
N LEU A 385 -18.63 17.50 36.18
CA LEU A 385 -18.32 18.45 35.13
C LEU A 385 -16.85 18.37 34.71
N ARG A 386 -15.93 18.10 35.64
CA ARG A 386 -14.52 17.88 35.33
C ARG A 386 -14.31 16.63 34.48
N ALA A 387 -14.94 15.51 34.83
CA ALA A 387 -14.93 14.31 34.00
C ALA A 387 -15.56 14.55 32.62
N LEU A 388 -16.58 15.40 32.52
CA LEU A 388 -17.17 15.82 31.25
C LEU A 388 -16.20 16.66 30.40
N LEU A 389 -15.40 17.53 31.03
CA LEU A 389 -14.35 18.29 30.34
C LEU A 389 -13.21 17.38 29.84
N VAL A 390 -12.81 16.36 30.61
CA VAL A 390 -11.84 15.35 30.14
C VAL A 390 -12.41 14.59 28.94
N LEU A 391 -13.69 14.19 28.98
CA LEU A 391 -14.37 13.56 27.85
C LEU A 391 -14.39 14.49 26.61
N LYS A 392 -14.69 15.78 26.80
CA LYS A 392 -14.67 16.79 25.73
C LYS A 392 -13.28 16.93 25.10
N TRP A 393 -12.25 17.03 25.93
CA TRP A 393 -10.85 17.10 25.48
C TRP A 393 -10.48 15.85 24.67
N LEU A 394 -10.80 14.66 25.18
CA LEU A 394 -10.53 13.39 24.52
C LEU A 394 -11.19 13.30 23.14
N ILE A 395 -12.47 13.68 23.02
CA ILE A 395 -13.15 13.69 21.71
C ILE A 395 -12.48 14.69 20.75
N ASN A 396 -12.04 15.85 21.25
CA ASN A 396 -11.35 16.84 20.44
C ASN A 396 -10.02 16.31 19.87
N THR A 397 -9.26 15.48 20.59
CA THR A 397 -7.95 14.99 20.08
C THR A 397 -8.09 14.08 18.84
N LEU A 398 -9.26 13.44 18.67
CA LEU A 398 -9.48 12.43 17.62
C LEU A 398 -9.31 12.99 16.21
N LYS A 399 -9.69 14.25 15.96
CA LYS A 399 -9.51 14.88 14.65
C LYS A 399 -8.04 14.96 14.27
N GLN A 400 -7.19 15.42 15.19
CA GLN A 400 -5.76 15.56 14.98
C GLN A 400 -5.10 14.19 14.82
N GLN A 401 -5.50 13.23 15.67
CA GLN A 401 -4.96 11.87 15.66
C GLN A 401 -5.32 11.09 14.40
N TYR A 402 -6.51 11.27 13.80
CA TYR A 402 -7.03 10.34 12.79
C TYR A 402 -7.56 10.98 11.50
N CYS A 403 -7.63 12.31 11.37
CA CYS A 403 -8.16 12.98 10.15
C CYS A 403 -7.24 14.07 9.58
N SER A 404 -6.41 14.71 10.41
CA SER A 404 -5.63 15.89 10.02
C SER A 404 -4.76 15.69 8.78
N ARG A 405 -4.22 14.48 8.60
CA ARG A 405 -3.36 14.14 7.45
C ARG A 405 -4.17 13.96 6.17
N SER A 406 -5.29 13.23 6.22
CA SER A 406 -6.20 13.13 5.07
C SER A 406 -6.73 14.49 4.62
N GLU A 407 -7.01 15.40 5.55
CA GLU A 407 -7.43 16.78 5.22
C GLU A 407 -6.29 17.61 4.60
N LYS A 408 -5.06 17.52 5.13
CA LYS A 408 -3.92 18.31 4.65
C LYS A 408 -3.28 17.76 3.37
N LEU A 409 -3.23 16.45 3.21
CA LEU A 409 -2.47 15.76 2.16
C LEU A 409 -3.36 15.13 1.08
N GLY A 410 -4.69 15.24 1.21
CA GLY A 410 -5.67 14.68 0.27
C GLY A 410 -6.01 13.20 0.48
N SER A 411 -5.20 12.46 1.23
CA SER A 411 -5.45 11.08 1.67
C SER A 411 -4.59 10.74 2.90
N GLU A 412 -4.93 9.67 3.63
CA GLU A 412 -4.06 9.14 4.68
C GLU A 412 -2.76 8.62 4.07
N LYS A 413 -1.62 8.89 4.71
CA LYS A 413 -0.31 8.46 4.20
C LYS A 413 0.38 7.57 5.21
N LYS A 414 1.18 6.61 4.75
CA LYS A 414 1.97 5.74 5.61
C LYS A 414 3.02 6.60 6.34
N PRO A 415 2.97 6.72 7.69
CA PRO A 415 4.00 7.42 8.45
C PRO A 415 5.33 6.68 8.39
N LEU A 416 6.42 7.39 8.66
CA LEU A 416 7.73 6.78 8.84
C LEU A 416 7.68 5.88 10.09
N ASN A 417 8.20 4.66 9.96
CA ASN A 417 8.24 3.71 11.06
C ASN A 417 9.43 4.07 11.96
N PRO A 418 9.22 4.44 13.22
CA PRO A 418 10.32 4.91 14.04
C PRO A 418 11.35 3.82 14.32
N PHE A 419 12.62 4.20 14.34
CA PHE A 419 13.68 3.30 14.78
C PHE A 419 13.81 3.31 16.32
N LEU A 420 14.45 2.29 16.89
CA LEU A 420 14.57 2.18 18.34
C LEU A 420 15.36 3.37 18.93
N GLY A 421 14.82 3.98 19.98
CA GLY A 421 15.40 5.16 20.62
C GLY A 421 15.11 6.47 19.89
N GLU A 422 14.37 6.46 18.78
CA GLU A 422 13.97 7.70 18.11
C GLU A 422 13.17 8.61 19.06
N LEU A 423 13.50 9.91 19.08
CA LEU A 423 12.95 10.90 19.97
C LEU A 423 12.11 11.95 19.24
N PHE A 424 11.08 12.46 19.89
CA PHE A 424 10.42 13.69 19.48
C PHE A 424 10.13 14.56 20.70
N LEU A 425 10.90 15.64 20.81
CA LEU A 425 10.91 16.55 21.94
C LEU A 425 10.34 17.90 21.51
N GLY A 426 9.56 18.53 22.39
CA GLY A 426 9.00 19.83 22.10
C GLY A 426 8.28 20.45 23.28
N HIS A 427 7.71 21.62 23.06
CA HIS A 427 6.89 22.31 24.04
C HIS A 427 5.91 23.25 23.36
N TRP A 428 4.83 23.56 24.05
CA TRP A 428 3.97 24.68 23.72
C TRP A 428 4.17 25.77 24.77
N ASP A 429 4.44 26.99 24.31
CA ASP A 429 4.45 28.18 25.15
C ASP A 429 3.17 28.98 24.91
N ASP A 430 2.45 29.27 25.98
CA ASP A 430 1.26 30.11 25.97
C ASP A 430 1.30 31.08 27.15
N GLU A 431 0.97 32.35 26.90
CA GLU A 431 1.04 33.41 27.90
C GLU A 431 0.13 33.14 29.11
N HIS A 432 -1.04 32.52 28.88
CA HIS A 432 -2.03 32.24 29.92
C HIS A 432 -1.77 30.90 30.59
N PHE A 433 -1.44 29.88 29.82
CA PHE A 433 -1.31 28.49 30.29
C PHE A 433 0.11 28.10 30.71
N GLY A 434 1.10 28.96 30.45
CA GLY A 434 2.50 28.64 30.68
C GLY A 434 3.02 27.58 29.71
N ARG A 435 4.13 26.95 30.08
CA ARG A 435 4.79 25.93 29.25
C ARG A 435 4.16 24.56 29.46
N THR A 436 3.86 23.88 28.36
CA THR A 436 3.49 22.45 28.32
C THR A 436 4.58 21.70 27.57
N GLY A 437 5.32 20.81 28.24
CA GLY A 437 6.40 20.02 27.63
C GLY A 437 5.90 18.73 27.00
N LEU A 438 6.55 18.27 25.93
CA LEU A 438 6.34 16.99 25.27
C LEU A 438 7.66 16.20 25.22
N ILE A 439 7.62 14.95 25.66
CA ILE A 439 8.66 13.94 25.49
C ILE A 439 8.00 12.74 24.81
N SER A 440 8.57 12.26 23.72
CA SER A 440 8.12 11.07 22.99
C SER A 440 9.34 10.24 22.59
N GLU A 441 9.30 8.94 22.83
CA GLU A 441 10.41 8.02 22.57
C GLU A 441 9.90 6.71 21.96
N GLN A 442 10.58 6.20 20.94
CA GLN A 442 10.38 4.84 20.46
C GLN A 442 11.07 3.83 21.38
N VAL A 443 10.35 3.35 22.38
CA VAL A 443 10.87 2.46 23.43
C VAL A 443 11.04 1.00 22.99
N SER A 444 10.36 0.60 21.90
CA SER A 444 10.50 -0.73 21.29
C SER A 444 10.30 -0.68 19.77
N HIS A 445 11.01 -1.52 19.01
CA HIS A 445 10.86 -1.64 17.55
C HIS A 445 10.21 -2.98 17.13
N HIS A 446 10.41 -4.05 17.90
CA HIS A 446 9.81 -5.36 17.65
C HIS A 446 9.24 -5.95 18.95
N PRO A 447 7.94 -5.72 19.25
CA PRO A 447 6.96 -4.97 18.46
C PRO A 447 7.16 -3.44 18.55
N PRO A 448 6.66 -2.64 17.58
CA PRO A 448 6.83 -1.19 17.60
C PRO A 448 5.96 -0.56 18.70
N VAL A 449 6.60 0.21 19.60
CA VAL A 449 5.94 0.92 20.70
C VAL A 449 6.56 2.30 20.88
N THR A 450 5.70 3.32 20.90
CA THR A 450 6.04 4.70 21.23
C THR A 450 5.52 5.03 22.61
N ALA A 451 6.36 5.49 23.52
CA ALA A 451 5.97 6.04 24.82
C ALA A 451 6.02 7.57 24.79
N TYR A 452 5.16 8.22 25.58
CA TYR A 452 5.06 9.67 25.60
C TYR A 452 4.66 10.22 26.97
N SER A 453 5.06 11.47 27.20
CA SER A 453 4.75 12.28 28.38
C SER A 453 4.47 13.72 27.95
N ILE A 454 3.37 14.30 28.42
CA ILE A 454 2.99 15.70 28.22
C ILE A 454 2.65 16.32 29.56
N LYS A 455 3.41 17.32 29.98
CA LYS A 455 3.33 17.86 31.36
C LYS A 455 3.20 19.37 31.35
N ASN A 456 2.31 19.90 32.18
CA ASN A 456 2.20 21.33 32.49
C ASN A 456 2.18 21.50 34.01
N ASP A 457 3.33 21.89 34.57
CA ASP A 457 3.52 22.02 36.02
C ASP A 457 2.69 23.16 36.61
N LYS A 458 2.52 24.26 35.86
CA LYS A 458 1.74 25.44 36.28
C LYS A 458 0.30 25.07 36.62
N HIS A 459 -0.29 24.15 35.86
CA HIS A 459 -1.66 23.68 36.05
C HIS A 459 -1.76 22.30 36.72
N GLY A 460 -0.62 21.71 37.11
CA GLY A 460 -0.58 20.42 37.81
C GLY A 460 -1.26 19.30 37.03
N ILE A 461 -1.03 19.25 35.71
CA ILE A 461 -1.62 18.26 34.81
C ILE A 461 -0.53 17.52 34.03
N HIS A 462 -0.64 16.20 33.97
CA HIS A 462 0.33 15.31 33.33
C HIS A 462 -0.40 14.19 32.61
N LEU A 463 -0.15 14.08 31.31
CA LEU A 463 -0.57 12.95 30.48
C LEU A 463 0.65 12.08 30.22
N GLN A 464 0.56 10.78 30.46
CA GLN A 464 1.57 9.83 30.02
C GLN A 464 0.91 8.57 29.45
N GLY A 465 1.60 7.89 28.56
CA GLY A 465 1.09 6.67 27.97
C GLY A 465 2.06 6.05 26.99
N TYR A 466 1.61 4.98 26.35
CA TYR A 466 2.34 4.35 25.27
C TYR A 466 1.36 3.73 24.28
N ASN A 467 1.79 3.65 23.03
CA ASN A 467 1.02 3.08 21.94
C ASN A 467 1.84 2.03 21.20
N GLY A 468 1.33 0.81 21.19
CA GLY A 468 1.73 -0.24 20.26
C GLY A 468 0.61 -0.51 19.26
N GLN A 469 0.94 -1.20 18.17
CA GLN A 469 -0.05 -1.55 17.16
C GLN A 469 0.12 -2.98 16.66
N LYS A 470 -1.02 -3.63 16.42
CA LYS A 470 -1.11 -4.90 15.71
C LYS A 470 -2.03 -4.72 14.50
N ALA A 471 -1.43 -4.78 13.32
CA ALA A 471 -2.16 -4.71 12.06
C ALA A 471 -2.52 -6.11 11.54
N SER A 472 -3.66 -6.22 10.88
CA SER A 472 -4.06 -7.37 10.05
C SER A 472 -4.66 -6.88 8.74
N PHE A 473 -4.42 -7.61 7.65
CA PHE A 473 -4.64 -7.13 6.29
C PHE A 473 -5.69 -7.98 5.55
N SER A 474 -6.58 -7.32 4.81
CA SER A 474 -7.41 -7.87 3.74
C SER A 474 -7.57 -6.80 2.63
N SER A 475 -8.78 -6.53 2.12
CA SER A 475 -9.09 -5.31 1.34
C SER A 475 -9.05 -4.02 2.17
N THR A 476 -9.04 -4.17 3.50
CA THR A 476 -9.02 -3.12 4.52
C THR A 476 -7.88 -3.44 5.49
N ILE A 477 -7.16 -2.43 6.01
CA ILE A 477 -6.17 -2.65 7.08
C ILE A 477 -6.87 -2.48 8.41
N TYR A 478 -6.94 -3.53 9.22
CA TYR A 478 -7.45 -3.44 10.60
C TYR A 478 -6.27 -3.24 11.54
N VAL A 479 -6.33 -2.21 12.38
CA VAL A 479 -5.29 -1.88 13.36
C VAL A 479 -5.89 -1.93 14.75
N LYS A 480 -5.41 -2.89 15.54
CA LYS A 480 -5.65 -2.94 16.98
C LYS A 480 -4.56 -2.14 17.69
N GLN A 481 -4.97 -1.08 18.37
CA GLN A 481 -4.06 -0.32 19.23
C GLN A 481 -3.88 -1.05 20.57
N LEU A 482 -2.65 -1.05 21.08
CA LEU A 482 -2.22 -1.64 22.33
C LEU A 482 -1.65 -0.55 23.24
N GLY A 483 -1.78 -0.71 24.55
CA GLY A 483 -1.43 0.31 25.53
C GLY A 483 -2.61 1.20 25.95
N HIS A 484 -2.29 2.26 26.68
CA HIS A 484 -3.24 3.16 27.32
C HIS A 484 -2.62 4.52 27.60
N ALA A 485 -3.47 5.48 27.95
CA ALA A 485 -3.06 6.77 28.47
C ALA A 485 -3.58 6.98 29.90
N LEU A 486 -2.77 7.61 30.74
CA LEU A 486 -3.10 8.10 32.07
C LEU A 486 -2.99 9.61 32.09
N LEU A 487 -4.10 10.27 32.39
CA LEU A 487 -4.13 11.70 32.67
C LEU A 487 -4.25 11.90 34.18
N THR A 488 -3.25 12.51 34.81
CA THR A 488 -3.29 12.94 36.20
C THR A 488 -3.45 14.44 36.27
N LEU A 489 -4.28 14.91 37.20
CA LEU A 489 -4.48 16.34 37.43
C LEU A 489 -4.70 16.67 38.89
N SER A 490 -4.37 17.92 39.25
CA SER A 490 -4.70 18.52 40.54
C SER A 490 -5.96 19.39 40.38
N PRO A 491 -7.09 19.03 41.01
CA PRO A 491 -8.30 19.85 40.94
C PRO A 491 -8.16 21.15 41.75
N PRO A 492 -8.99 22.17 41.44
CA PRO A 492 -8.91 23.46 42.12
C PRO A 492 -9.32 23.31 43.60
N GLY A 493 -8.62 24.01 44.49
CA GLY A 493 -8.95 24.02 45.94
C GLY A 493 -8.00 23.23 46.85
N GLY A 494 -6.91 22.67 46.34
CA GLY A 494 -5.73 22.32 47.17
C GLY A 494 -5.89 21.18 48.16
N SER A 495 -6.80 20.23 47.93
CA SER A 495 -6.99 19.04 48.78
C SER A 495 -5.79 18.07 48.80
N GLY A 496 -4.73 18.33 48.03
CA GLY A 496 -3.55 17.47 47.92
C GLY A 496 -3.82 16.12 47.25
N HIS A 497 -5.03 15.86 46.76
CA HIS A 497 -5.36 14.63 46.05
C HIS A 497 -5.14 14.79 44.55
N THR A 498 -4.43 13.82 43.96
CA THR A 498 -4.31 13.69 42.51
C THR A 498 -5.52 12.93 41.98
N GLU A 499 -6.15 13.45 40.93
CA GLU A 499 -7.21 12.75 40.22
C GLU A 499 -6.63 12.11 38.95
N THR A 500 -6.81 10.80 38.79
CA THR A 500 -6.31 10.02 37.65
C THR A 500 -7.45 9.56 36.75
N TYR A 501 -7.24 9.66 35.44
CA TYR A 501 -8.11 9.16 34.39
C TYR A 501 -7.36 8.14 33.53
N LEU A 502 -7.89 6.92 33.44
CA LEU A 502 -7.47 5.88 32.50
C LEU A 502 -8.25 6.04 31.20
N ILE A 503 -7.55 6.08 30.07
CA ILE A 503 -8.13 6.17 28.73
C ILE A 503 -7.61 5.00 27.88
N THR A 504 -8.54 4.23 27.31
CA THR A 504 -8.20 3.17 26.35
C THR A 504 -8.04 3.73 24.95
N LEU A 505 -7.32 3.01 24.10
CA LEU A 505 -7.13 3.39 22.71
C LEU A 505 -8.16 2.70 21.79
N PRO A 506 -8.70 3.39 20.77
CA PRO A 506 -9.68 2.80 19.86
C PRO A 506 -9.03 1.79 18.92
N GLU A 507 -9.83 0.84 18.44
CA GLU A 507 -9.48 0.11 17.21
C GLU A 507 -9.80 0.98 16.01
N LEU A 508 -9.03 0.82 14.93
CA LEU A 508 -9.27 1.54 13.70
C LEU A 508 -9.10 0.64 12.49
N HIS A 509 -9.68 1.04 11.38
CA HIS A 509 -9.46 0.39 10.11
C HIS A 509 -9.23 1.44 9.01
N ILE A 510 -8.33 1.11 8.08
CA ILE A 510 -7.97 1.96 6.94
C ILE A 510 -8.73 1.43 5.74
N GLU A 511 -9.72 2.21 5.31
CA GLU A 511 -10.56 1.89 4.17
C GLU A 511 -10.00 2.48 2.88
N SER A 512 -10.58 2.08 1.75
CA SER A 512 -10.34 2.69 0.44
C SER A 512 -8.88 2.65 -0.05
N LEU A 513 -8.10 1.69 0.45
CA LEU A 513 -6.74 1.41 -0.03
C LEU A 513 -6.73 1.11 -1.55
N ILE A 514 -7.74 0.37 -2.02
CA ILE A 514 -7.92 -0.02 -3.43
C ILE A 514 -8.25 1.20 -4.32
N TYR A 515 -8.86 2.25 -3.76
CA TYR A 515 -9.24 3.47 -4.50
C TYR A 515 -8.18 4.57 -4.43
N GLY A 516 -7.00 4.30 -3.87
CA GLY A 516 -5.87 5.25 -3.79
C GLY A 516 -6.12 6.46 -2.88
N THR A 517 -7.22 6.46 -2.12
CA THR A 517 -7.63 7.53 -1.20
C THR A 517 -7.88 6.95 0.20
N PRO A 518 -6.86 6.32 0.81
CA PRO A 518 -7.02 5.72 2.13
C PRO A 518 -7.49 6.74 3.15
N PHE A 519 -8.38 6.32 4.05
CA PHE A 519 -8.82 7.12 5.19
C PHE A 519 -9.02 6.23 6.42
N VAL A 520 -8.84 6.83 7.59
CA VAL A 520 -9.04 6.15 8.88
C VAL A 520 -10.51 6.22 9.27
N GLU A 521 -11.04 5.08 9.68
CA GLU A 521 -12.32 4.99 10.37
C GLU A 521 -12.10 4.36 11.75
N LEU A 522 -12.68 4.98 12.78
CA LEU A 522 -12.60 4.48 14.15
C LEU A 522 -13.69 3.43 14.38
N GLY A 523 -13.30 2.29 14.96
CA GLY A 523 -14.18 1.18 15.30
C GLY A 523 -14.33 0.98 16.81
N LYS A 524 -15.37 0.21 17.18
CA LYS A 524 -15.70 -0.14 18.57
C LYS A 524 -15.94 1.09 19.46
N TYR A 525 -15.07 1.30 20.44
CA TYR A 525 -15.28 2.28 21.50
C TYR A 525 -13.96 2.69 22.17
N ILE A 526 -13.96 3.88 22.81
CA ILE A 526 -13.00 4.24 23.85
C ILE A 526 -13.71 4.21 25.21
N HIS A 527 -13.05 3.66 26.22
CA HIS A 527 -13.46 3.77 27.61
C HIS A 527 -12.57 4.77 28.35
N MET A 528 -13.18 5.44 29.33
CA MET A 528 -12.54 6.31 30.29
C MET A 528 -12.97 5.92 31.70
N ALA A 529 -12.05 5.78 32.65
CA ALA A 529 -12.37 5.62 34.07
C ALA A 529 -11.61 6.64 34.89
N SER A 530 -12.29 7.28 35.84
CA SER A 530 -11.69 8.22 36.78
C SER A 530 -11.61 7.64 38.19
N SER A 531 -10.55 8.00 38.90
CA SER A 531 -10.38 7.77 40.34
C SER A 531 -11.51 8.35 41.21
N THR A 532 -12.30 9.30 40.69
CA THR A 532 -13.52 9.84 41.35
C THR A 532 -14.77 8.98 41.12
N GLY A 533 -14.64 7.85 40.43
CA GLY A 533 -15.69 6.88 40.17
C GLY A 533 -16.52 7.14 38.91
N TYR A 534 -16.16 8.15 38.10
CA TYR A 534 -16.82 8.41 36.82
C TYR A 534 -16.31 7.45 35.74
N VAL A 535 -17.23 6.94 34.93
CA VAL A 535 -16.97 6.03 33.82
C VAL A 535 -17.59 6.62 32.56
N GLY A 536 -16.77 6.71 31.50
CA GLY A 536 -17.17 7.20 30.20
C GLY A 536 -16.96 6.14 29.12
N LYS A 537 -17.83 6.14 28.11
CA LYS A 537 -17.70 5.33 26.91
C LYS A 537 -18.03 6.17 25.69
N ILE A 538 -17.18 6.12 24.67
CA ILE A 538 -17.37 6.75 23.36
C ILE A 538 -17.53 5.63 22.34
N ASP A 539 -18.74 5.43 21.82
CA ASP A 539 -19.02 4.48 20.73
C ASP A 539 -18.90 5.18 19.37
N PHE A 540 -18.06 4.61 18.50
CA PHE A 540 -17.85 5.13 17.15
C PHE A 540 -18.81 4.49 16.14
N ALA A 541 -19.29 5.29 15.21
CA ALA A 541 -20.12 4.82 14.10
C ALA A 541 -19.65 5.43 12.77
N GLY A 542 -19.45 4.55 11.80
CA GLY A 542 -19.05 4.89 10.44
C GLY A 542 -20.22 5.13 9.49
N ARG A 543 -19.90 5.19 8.20
CA ARG A 543 -20.90 5.28 7.12
C ARG A 543 -21.59 3.92 6.98
N GLY A 544 -22.73 3.72 7.65
CA GLY A 544 -23.56 2.53 7.41
C GLY A 544 -24.12 2.47 5.99
N TRP A 545 -24.48 1.27 5.49
CA TRP A 545 -25.08 1.00 4.17
C TRP A 545 -26.23 1.98 3.83
N LEU A 546 -26.99 2.43 4.83
CA LEU A 546 -28.19 3.26 4.67
C LEU A 546 -27.95 4.79 4.73
N GLY A 547 -26.72 5.29 4.64
CA GLY A 547 -26.46 6.73 4.44
C GLY A 547 -26.22 7.57 5.72
N GLY A 548 -25.36 7.10 6.62
CA GLY A 548 -24.92 7.87 7.80
C GLY A 548 -23.85 8.94 7.50
N LYS A 549 -23.64 9.89 8.43
CA LYS A 549 -22.52 10.85 8.39
C LYS A 549 -21.22 10.17 8.83
N LYS A 550 -20.11 10.42 8.12
CA LYS A 550 -18.78 9.92 8.50
C LYS A 550 -18.37 10.42 9.89
N ASN A 551 -17.50 9.67 10.57
CA ASN A 551 -16.86 10.10 11.82
C ASN A 551 -17.88 10.44 12.93
N SER A 552 -18.98 9.71 13.00
CA SER A 552 -20.02 9.92 14.02
C SER A 552 -19.66 9.21 15.32
N PHE A 553 -20.15 9.70 16.46
CA PHE A 553 -20.02 9.03 17.74
C PHE A 553 -21.22 9.27 18.67
N ASN A 554 -21.37 8.41 19.66
CA ASN A 554 -22.20 8.63 20.84
C ASN A 554 -21.33 8.40 22.08
N ALA A 555 -21.35 9.33 23.03
CA ALA A 555 -20.66 9.18 24.28
C ALA A 555 -21.61 9.27 25.47
N ALA A 556 -21.37 8.42 26.47
CA ALA A 556 -22.09 8.37 27.73
C ALA A 556 -21.09 8.52 28.88
N LEU A 557 -21.45 9.30 29.90
CA LEU A 557 -20.68 9.49 31.13
C LEU A 557 -21.59 9.32 32.33
N TRP A 558 -21.24 8.42 33.23
CA TRP A 558 -21.98 8.12 34.47
C TRP A 558 -21.01 7.94 35.62
N LYS A 559 -21.54 7.75 36.83
CA LYS A 559 -20.74 7.44 38.02
C LYS A 559 -21.05 6.01 38.46
N ASP A 560 -20.04 5.24 38.89
CA ASP A 560 -20.25 3.91 39.45
C ASP A 560 -21.25 3.99 40.62
N GLY A 561 -22.27 3.14 40.58
CA GLY A 561 -23.41 3.17 41.52
C GLY A 561 -24.46 4.27 41.26
N GLN A 562 -24.25 5.20 40.33
CA GLN A 562 -25.18 6.28 39.99
C GLN A 562 -25.24 6.54 38.47
N GLY A 563 -26.17 5.84 37.81
CA GLY A 563 -26.36 5.88 36.36
C GLY A 563 -25.80 4.63 35.65
N SER A 564 -25.85 4.64 34.33
CA SER A 564 -25.31 3.58 33.46
C SER A 564 -25.04 4.13 32.06
N GLU A 565 -24.44 3.32 31.18
CA GLU A 565 -24.30 3.68 29.76
C GLU A 565 -25.65 4.07 29.12
N SER A 566 -26.71 3.32 29.44
CA SER A 566 -28.08 3.57 28.95
C SER A 566 -28.83 4.69 29.70
N LYS A 567 -28.37 5.07 30.89
CA LYS A 567 -28.93 6.16 31.71
C LYS A 567 -27.79 7.04 32.24
N PRO A 568 -27.08 7.75 31.35
CA PRO A 568 -25.91 8.50 31.75
C PRO A 568 -26.30 9.78 32.50
N LEU A 569 -25.36 10.31 33.27
CA LEU A 569 -25.48 11.65 33.87
C LEU A 569 -25.26 12.73 32.81
N TYR A 570 -24.34 12.47 31.88
CA TYR A 570 -24.02 13.35 30.77
C TYR A 570 -23.82 12.56 29.48
N SER A 571 -24.13 13.16 28.35
CA SER A 571 -23.88 12.56 27.04
C SER A 571 -23.26 13.56 26.06
N ALA A 572 -22.55 13.03 25.06
CA ALA A 572 -22.10 13.82 23.92
C ALA A 572 -22.40 13.10 22.61
N HIS A 573 -22.83 13.86 21.59
CA HIS A 573 -23.20 13.30 20.29
C HIS A 573 -22.82 14.26 19.16
N GLY A 574 -22.34 13.70 18.05
CA GLY A 574 -22.00 14.47 16.85
C GLY A 574 -20.94 13.78 16.00
N GLN A 575 -20.11 14.58 15.34
CA GLN A 575 -18.99 14.10 14.55
C GLN A 575 -17.67 14.49 15.23
N TRP A 576 -16.83 13.51 15.56
CA TRP A 576 -15.55 13.77 16.27
C TRP A 576 -14.54 14.55 15.40
N SER A 577 -14.74 14.56 14.08
CA SER A 577 -13.98 15.38 13.13
C SER A 577 -14.62 16.75 12.82
N GLY A 578 -15.81 17.02 13.36
CA GLY A 578 -16.64 18.19 13.05
C GLY A 578 -17.25 18.79 14.31
N ASP A 579 -18.58 18.88 14.32
CA ASP A 579 -19.32 19.50 15.43
C ASP A 579 -19.97 18.44 16.33
N PHE A 580 -19.99 18.70 17.63
CA PHE A 580 -20.69 17.88 18.61
C PHE A 580 -21.26 18.69 19.78
N GLN A 581 -22.26 18.12 20.46
CA GLN A 581 -22.94 18.74 21.59
C GLN A 581 -22.80 17.91 22.85
N LEU A 582 -22.80 18.56 24.01
CA LEU A 582 -22.80 17.96 25.34
C LEU A 582 -24.11 18.28 26.05
N ARG A 583 -24.72 17.29 26.71
CA ARG A 583 -26.03 17.39 27.35
C ARG A 583 -26.07 16.72 28.71
N GLU A 584 -26.97 17.18 29.56
CA GLU A 584 -27.41 16.45 30.76
C GLU A 584 -28.30 15.27 30.35
N GLY A 585 -28.06 14.09 30.95
CA GLY A 585 -28.84 12.88 30.71
C GLY A 585 -28.60 12.23 29.34
N GLU A 586 -29.57 11.42 28.92
CA GLU A 586 -29.56 10.73 27.62
C GLU A 586 -29.68 11.70 26.44
N TRP A 587 -28.92 11.47 25.37
CA TRP A 587 -28.92 12.29 24.16
C TRP A 587 -30.32 12.46 23.54
N LYS A 588 -31.14 11.39 23.54
CA LYS A 588 -32.50 11.39 22.95
C LYS A 588 -33.55 12.05 23.84
N SER A 589 -33.21 12.40 25.07
CA SER A 589 -34.12 13.03 26.02
C SER A 589 -34.15 14.56 25.85
N ARG A 590 -35.16 15.25 26.41
CA ARG A 590 -35.22 16.73 26.44
C ARG A 590 -34.22 17.34 27.46
N GLY A 591 -33.08 16.68 27.70
CA GLY A 591 -32.03 17.16 28.59
C GLY A 591 -31.47 18.51 28.17
N LYS A 592 -31.03 19.31 29.15
CA LYS A 592 -30.45 20.64 28.93
C LYS A 592 -29.12 20.51 28.18
N GLU A 593 -28.93 21.34 27.17
CA GLU A 593 -27.63 21.50 26.50
C GLU A 593 -26.67 22.19 27.47
N ILE A 594 -25.53 21.54 27.72
CA ILE A 594 -24.48 22.05 28.61
C ILE A 594 -23.52 22.91 27.80
N ASP A 595 -23.10 22.40 26.64
CA ASP A 595 -22.05 23.00 25.83
C ASP A 595 -22.07 22.43 24.40
N SER A 596 -21.40 23.09 23.48
CA SER A 596 -21.16 22.61 22.12
C SER A 596 -19.73 22.87 21.68
N PHE A 597 -19.25 22.08 20.73
CA PHE A 597 -17.93 22.22 20.16
C PHE A 597 -18.00 22.17 18.64
N SER A 598 -17.23 23.03 17.99
CA SER A 598 -17.01 22.99 16.55
C SER A 598 -15.52 22.90 16.24
N ALA A 599 -15.13 21.81 15.58
CA ALA A 599 -13.75 21.61 15.15
C ALA A 599 -13.25 22.68 14.15
N ALA A 600 -14.16 23.38 13.47
CA ALA A 600 -13.81 24.49 12.58
C ALA A 600 -13.34 25.74 13.35
N ASN A 601 -13.80 25.89 14.60
CA ASN A 601 -13.46 27.03 15.46
C ASN A 601 -12.31 26.70 16.44
N ALA A 602 -11.81 25.46 16.43
CA ALA A 602 -10.72 25.04 17.31
C ALA A 602 -9.42 25.75 16.92
N ARG A 603 -8.82 26.45 17.89
CA ARG A 603 -7.50 27.07 17.72
C ARG A 603 -6.44 26.12 18.23
N LEU A 604 -5.67 25.55 17.31
CA LEU A 604 -4.58 24.65 17.65
C LEU A 604 -3.34 25.44 18.03
N SER A 605 -2.72 25.05 19.14
CA SER A 605 -1.44 25.53 19.63
C SER A 605 -0.32 24.85 18.83
N GLN A 606 0.57 25.65 18.26
CA GLN A 606 1.70 25.13 17.50
C GLN A 606 2.80 24.64 18.45
N LEU A 607 3.23 23.39 18.26
CA LEU A 607 4.36 22.84 19.01
C LEU A 607 5.66 23.51 18.57
N VAL A 608 6.42 24.02 19.53
CA VAL A 608 7.78 24.51 19.37
C VAL A 608 8.74 23.33 19.47
N VAL A 609 9.45 23.08 18.37
CA VAL A 609 10.49 22.05 18.24
C VAL A 609 11.80 22.76 17.88
N ALA A 610 12.93 22.26 18.37
CA ALA A 610 14.24 22.82 18.06
C ALA A 610 14.48 22.84 16.53
N PRO A 611 15.22 23.84 16.00
CA PRO A 611 15.69 23.82 14.61
C PRO A 611 16.44 22.53 14.29
N VAL A 612 16.28 22.00 13.07
CA VAL A 612 16.84 20.68 12.69
C VAL A 612 18.37 20.60 12.87
N ASP A 613 19.08 21.70 12.66
CA ASP A 613 20.54 21.81 12.85
C ASP A 613 20.97 21.84 14.33
N GLN A 614 20.03 22.05 15.26
CA GLN A 614 20.25 22.04 16.71
C GLN A 614 19.73 20.75 17.37
N GLN A 615 19.07 19.89 16.60
CA GLN A 615 18.53 18.62 17.08
C GLN A 615 19.61 17.54 17.16
N ASP A 616 19.51 16.68 18.18
CA ASP A 616 20.29 15.45 18.26
C ASP A 616 19.97 14.50 17.10
N VAL A 617 20.91 13.62 16.77
CA VAL A 617 20.77 12.64 15.67
C VAL A 617 19.63 11.64 15.87
N PHE A 618 19.18 11.41 17.10
CA PHE A 618 18.02 10.57 17.40
C PHE A 618 16.70 11.33 17.36
N GLU A 619 16.70 12.66 17.29
CA GLU A 619 15.47 13.42 17.15
C GLU A 619 14.88 13.28 15.74
N SER A 620 13.60 12.97 15.68
CA SER A 620 12.91 12.43 14.51
C SER A 620 13.09 13.26 13.24
N ARG A 621 12.96 14.60 13.34
CA ARG A 621 13.07 15.47 12.16
C ARG A 621 14.51 15.57 11.65
N ARG A 622 15.50 15.47 12.53
CA ARG A 622 16.92 15.38 12.15
C ARG A 622 17.24 14.03 11.54
N ALA A 623 16.84 12.95 12.18
CA ALA A 623 17.08 11.58 11.73
C ALA A 623 16.49 11.32 10.34
N TRP A 624 15.24 11.75 10.12
CA TRP A 624 14.51 11.53 8.87
C TRP A 624 14.66 12.65 7.84
N PHE A 625 15.48 13.68 8.11
CA PHE A 625 15.58 14.89 7.28
C PHE A 625 15.74 14.61 5.78
N ASN A 626 16.70 13.75 5.41
CA ASN A 626 16.98 13.42 4.01
C ASN A 626 15.86 12.60 3.36
N VAL A 627 15.16 11.75 4.13
CA VAL A 627 14.02 10.97 3.66
C VAL A 627 12.83 11.91 3.41
N ALA A 628 12.50 12.76 4.38
CA ALA A 628 11.40 13.74 4.28
C ALA A 628 11.58 14.68 3.09
N ARG A 629 12.79 15.25 2.91
CA ARG A 629 13.10 16.11 1.75
C ARG A 629 12.98 15.37 0.42
N SER A 630 13.38 14.10 0.36
CA SER A 630 13.26 13.30 -0.86
C SER A 630 11.81 12.99 -1.21
N ILE A 631 10.96 12.73 -0.20
CA ILE A 631 9.51 12.56 -0.35
C ILE A 631 8.88 13.85 -0.89
N GLU A 632 9.22 15.01 -0.31
CA GLU A 632 8.71 16.32 -0.76
C GLU A 632 9.11 16.65 -2.20
N GLN A 633 10.28 16.21 -2.63
CA GLN A 633 10.78 16.38 -4.00
C GLN A 633 10.21 15.34 -4.98
N GLY A 634 9.51 14.31 -4.50
CA GLY A 634 9.03 13.20 -5.32
C GLY A 634 10.15 12.29 -5.85
N ASP A 635 11.34 12.31 -5.24
CA ASP A 635 12.52 11.52 -5.65
C ASP A 635 12.48 10.14 -4.98
N LEU A 636 11.91 9.16 -5.68
CA LEU A 636 11.69 7.81 -5.18
C LEU A 636 13.00 7.08 -4.88
N ASP A 637 14.00 7.23 -5.74
CA ASP A 637 15.28 6.54 -5.61
C ASP A 637 16.05 7.05 -4.39
N LYS A 638 16.09 8.39 -4.19
CA LYS A 638 16.70 8.97 -2.97
C LYS A 638 15.91 8.62 -1.71
N THR A 639 14.59 8.62 -1.80
CA THR A 639 13.74 8.22 -0.66
C THR A 639 14.06 6.80 -0.22
N ALA A 640 14.10 5.84 -1.16
CA ALA A 640 14.46 4.46 -0.88
C ALA A 640 15.91 4.33 -0.37
N HIS A 641 16.86 5.05 -0.97
CA HIS A 641 18.26 5.04 -0.57
C HIS A 641 18.46 5.49 0.88
N PHE A 642 17.98 6.69 1.24
CA PHE A 642 18.18 7.23 2.59
C PHE A 642 17.42 6.43 3.66
N LYS A 643 16.23 5.94 3.32
CA LYS A 643 15.45 5.07 4.21
C LYS A 643 16.18 3.75 4.46
N ALA A 644 16.64 3.07 3.40
CA ALA A 644 17.37 1.82 3.52
C ALA A 644 18.67 1.99 4.32
N ARG A 645 19.35 3.13 4.18
CA ARG A 645 20.57 3.46 4.93
C ARG A 645 20.31 3.46 6.45
N ILE A 646 19.28 4.17 6.91
CA ILE A 646 18.91 4.21 8.34
C ILE A 646 18.49 2.80 8.81
N GLU A 647 17.63 2.11 8.06
CA GLU A 647 17.14 0.77 8.44
C GLU A 647 18.26 -0.28 8.51
N ASN A 648 19.24 -0.22 7.60
CA ASN A 648 20.41 -1.10 7.62
C ASN A 648 21.31 -0.81 8.83
N ALA A 649 21.56 0.46 9.13
CA ALA A 649 22.34 0.86 10.29
C ALA A 649 21.69 0.40 11.60
N GLN A 650 20.37 0.57 11.72
CA GLN A 650 19.60 0.09 12.86
C GLN A 650 19.67 -1.43 12.99
N ARG A 651 19.52 -2.18 11.89
CA ARG A 651 19.68 -3.65 11.90
C ARG A 651 21.07 -4.09 12.36
N ALA A 652 22.13 -3.42 11.91
CA ALA A 652 23.49 -3.71 12.33
C ALA A 652 23.69 -3.44 13.84
N LEU A 653 23.15 -2.33 14.35
CA LEU A 653 23.18 -2.01 15.78
C LEU A 653 22.43 -3.04 16.63
N ARG A 654 21.24 -3.49 16.18
CA ARG A 654 20.48 -4.54 16.86
C ARG A 654 21.25 -5.86 16.92
N LYS A 655 21.91 -6.25 15.82
CA LYS A 655 22.74 -7.46 15.77
C LYS A 655 23.89 -7.39 16.77
N LYS A 656 24.60 -6.26 16.82
CA LYS A 656 25.69 -6.03 17.77
C LYS A 656 25.22 -6.11 19.22
N GLU A 657 24.08 -5.51 19.55
CA GLU A 657 23.53 -5.57 20.91
C GLU A 657 23.12 -6.98 21.34
N GLN A 658 22.57 -7.76 20.41
CA GLN A 658 22.27 -9.18 20.67
C GLN A 658 23.55 -9.99 20.91
N GLU A 659 24.61 -9.75 20.14
CA GLU A 659 25.93 -10.39 20.33
C GLU A 659 26.55 -10.01 21.68
N GLU A 660 26.42 -8.75 22.10
CA GLU A 660 26.89 -8.23 23.39
C GLU A 660 25.97 -8.59 24.57
N LYS A 661 24.78 -9.18 24.32
CA LYS A 661 23.71 -9.39 25.30
C LYS A 661 23.36 -8.12 26.08
N ARG A 662 23.39 -6.98 25.38
CA ARG A 662 23.10 -5.66 25.93
C ARG A 662 21.70 -5.24 25.51
N ASP A 663 20.89 -4.82 26.48
CA ASP A 663 19.62 -4.17 26.19
C ASP A 663 19.84 -2.70 25.82
N TRP A 664 18.97 -2.17 24.94
CA TRP A 664 18.96 -0.76 24.61
C TRP A 664 18.65 0.08 25.86
N ASP A 665 19.48 1.07 26.18
CA ASP A 665 19.18 2.01 27.26
C ASP A 665 18.29 3.13 26.71
N ARG A 666 17.08 3.23 27.25
CA ARG A 666 16.08 4.23 26.84
C ARG A 666 16.38 5.56 27.52
N ALA A 667 16.20 6.66 26.80
CA ALA A 667 16.60 7.99 27.27
C ALA A 667 15.66 8.53 28.36
N PHE A 668 14.35 8.27 28.26
CA PHE A 668 13.34 8.90 29.14
C PHE A 668 12.40 7.92 29.84
N PHE A 669 12.20 6.71 29.29
CA PHE A 669 11.18 5.78 29.78
C PHE A 669 11.76 4.48 30.32
N THR A 670 11.10 3.91 31.33
CA THR A 670 11.40 2.58 31.86
C THR A 670 10.14 1.72 31.92
N THR A 671 10.34 0.41 31.99
CA THR A 671 9.26 -0.52 32.29
C THR A 671 8.96 -0.52 33.79
N VAL A 672 7.69 -0.61 34.16
CA VAL A 672 7.25 -0.62 35.57
C VAL A 672 6.27 -1.77 35.84
N SER A 673 5.99 -2.00 37.13
CA SER A 673 4.97 -2.90 37.65
C SER A 673 4.20 -2.24 38.80
N ALA A 674 3.06 -2.81 39.20
CA ALA A 674 2.26 -2.28 40.31
C ALA A 674 3.01 -2.26 41.65
N GLU A 675 4.01 -3.14 41.84
CA GLU A 675 4.87 -3.15 43.04
C GLU A 675 5.93 -2.05 43.02
N THR A 676 6.29 -1.54 41.84
CA THR A 676 7.41 -0.62 41.64
C THR A 676 6.98 0.80 41.34
N ASP A 677 5.72 1.02 40.88
CA ASP A 677 5.21 2.33 40.50
C ASP A 677 3.74 2.54 40.91
N ALA A 678 3.46 3.67 41.57
CA ALA A 678 2.13 3.99 42.08
C ALA A 678 1.10 4.30 40.97
N SER A 679 1.55 4.80 39.82
CA SER A 679 0.66 5.05 38.67
C SER A 679 0.20 3.75 38.02
N GLU A 680 1.01 2.70 38.10
CA GLU A 680 0.64 1.36 37.62
C GLU A 680 -0.39 0.71 38.55
N ALA A 681 -0.17 0.79 39.87
CA ALA A 681 -1.16 0.34 40.85
C ALA A 681 -2.51 1.07 40.67
N GLU A 682 -2.49 2.37 40.40
CA GLU A 682 -3.71 3.14 40.13
C GLU A 682 -4.39 2.72 38.82
N PHE A 683 -3.58 2.50 37.78
CA PHE A 683 -4.06 1.99 36.52
C PHE A 683 -4.79 0.64 36.69
N GLU A 684 -4.24 -0.33 37.44
CA GLU A 684 -4.90 -1.62 37.70
C GLU A 684 -6.25 -1.45 38.40
N ARG A 685 -6.34 -0.51 39.37
CA ARG A 685 -7.61 -0.18 40.04
C ARG A 685 -8.64 0.33 39.04
N LEU A 686 -8.28 1.27 38.17
CA LEU A 686 -9.18 1.84 37.17
C LEU A 686 -9.55 0.83 36.08
N ALA A 687 -8.62 -0.05 35.69
CA ALA A 687 -8.90 -1.15 34.76
C ALA A 687 -9.95 -2.11 35.34
N ALA A 688 -9.85 -2.45 36.63
CA ALA A 688 -10.84 -3.26 37.34
C ALA A 688 -12.23 -2.58 37.42
N VAL A 689 -12.30 -1.25 37.39
CA VAL A 689 -13.58 -0.54 37.23
C VAL A 689 -14.16 -0.81 35.86
N LEU A 690 -13.37 -0.64 34.79
CA LEU A 690 -13.83 -0.81 33.42
C LEU A 690 -14.35 -2.23 33.14
N THR A 691 -13.63 -3.26 33.61
CA THR A 691 -14.01 -4.67 33.40
C THR A 691 -15.37 -5.04 34.01
N ARG A 692 -15.87 -4.30 35.01
CA ARG A 692 -17.20 -4.51 35.60
C ARG A 692 -18.36 -4.01 34.72
N PHE A 693 -18.12 -3.00 33.88
CA PHE A 693 -19.17 -2.33 33.09
C PHE A 693 -19.25 -2.79 31.65
N SER A 694 -18.14 -3.29 31.15
CA SER A 694 -18.04 -3.74 29.77
C SER A 694 -18.60 -5.16 29.62
N SER A 695 -19.27 -5.46 28.50
CA SER A 695 -19.48 -6.85 28.00
C SER A 695 -18.16 -7.56 27.64
N VAL A 696 -17.05 -6.99 28.06
CA VAL A 696 -15.71 -7.57 28.05
C VAL A 696 -15.75 -8.64 29.13
N GLY A 697 -15.86 -9.90 28.73
CA GLY A 697 -15.53 -11.01 29.63
C GLY A 697 -14.19 -10.72 30.31
N SER A 698 -13.97 -11.24 31.51
CA SER A 698 -12.76 -11.02 32.31
C SER A 698 -11.42 -11.29 31.59
N SER A 699 -11.47 -11.80 30.36
CA SER A 699 -10.40 -12.09 29.41
C SER A 699 -10.21 -11.09 28.25
N THR A 700 -10.94 -9.97 28.14
CA THR A 700 -11.03 -9.20 26.86
C THR A 700 -10.46 -7.78 26.82
N TRP A 701 -9.88 -7.24 27.90
CA TRP A 701 -8.97 -6.11 27.75
C TRP A 701 -7.54 -6.63 27.53
N ASP A 702 -7.27 -7.02 26.29
CA ASP A 702 -5.94 -7.35 25.74
C ASP A 702 -4.93 -6.17 25.82
N GLY A 703 -5.30 -5.04 26.44
CA GLY A 703 -4.66 -3.73 26.31
C GLY A 703 -3.42 -3.52 27.17
N VAL A 704 -3.24 -4.28 28.25
CA VAL A 704 -1.94 -4.40 28.96
C VAL A 704 -1.27 -5.72 28.59
N ALA A 705 -1.33 -6.10 27.32
CA ALA A 705 -0.45 -7.14 26.84
C ALA A 705 1.00 -6.62 26.91
N ALA A 706 1.57 -6.60 28.12
CA ALA A 706 2.93 -6.19 28.42
C ALA A 706 3.89 -7.06 27.61
N ASP A 707 3.56 -8.33 27.44
CA ASP A 707 4.20 -9.28 26.52
C ASP A 707 4.17 -8.79 25.05
N LYS A 708 3.08 -8.15 24.61
CA LYS A 708 2.92 -7.61 23.25
C LYS A 708 3.39 -6.15 23.10
N THR A 709 3.91 -5.53 24.15
CA THR A 709 4.38 -4.12 24.14
C THR A 709 5.78 -3.95 24.72
N GLY A 710 6.46 -5.06 25.04
CA GLY A 710 7.80 -5.03 25.63
C GLY A 710 7.83 -4.50 27.07
N GLY A 711 6.69 -4.54 27.76
CA GLY A 711 6.49 -4.03 29.11
C GLY A 711 5.48 -2.88 29.18
N VAL A 712 5.21 -2.42 30.40
CA VAL A 712 4.38 -1.24 30.66
C VAL A 712 5.29 -0.04 30.86
N TRP A 713 5.17 0.95 29.97
CA TRP A 713 6.12 2.07 29.92
C TRP A 713 5.60 3.28 30.70
N ARG A 714 6.48 3.90 31.49
CA ARG A 714 6.25 5.16 32.22
C ARG A 714 7.46 6.08 32.08
N LEU A 715 7.21 7.38 32.22
CA LEU A 715 8.30 8.35 32.29
C LEU A 715 9.12 8.07 33.57
N ASP A 716 10.43 7.91 33.41
CA ASP A 716 11.35 7.88 34.54
C ASP A 716 11.83 9.31 34.79
N GLU A 717 11.30 9.96 35.83
CA GLU A 717 11.63 11.35 36.17
C GLU A 717 13.15 11.53 36.42
N LYS A 718 13.85 10.53 36.96
CA LYS A 718 15.31 10.64 37.17
C LYS A 718 16.06 10.62 35.85
N LYS A 719 15.64 9.77 34.91
CA LYS A 719 16.20 9.75 33.56
C LYS A 719 15.88 11.06 32.83
N ALA A 720 14.63 11.53 32.90
CA ALA A 720 14.22 12.77 32.26
C ALA A 720 14.99 14.00 32.79
N ASP A 721 15.22 14.09 34.10
CA ASP A 721 16.02 15.15 34.72
C ASP A 721 17.50 15.08 34.34
N ALA A 722 18.04 13.87 34.11
CA ALA A 722 19.43 13.65 33.75
C ALA A 722 19.70 13.69 32.23
N ALA A 723 18.66 13.58 31.41
CA ALA A 723 18.76 13.47 29.96
C ALA A 723 19.28 14.78 29.34
N ALA A 724 20.38 14.68 28.58
CA ALA A 724 20.95 15.78 27.83
C ALA A 724 21.52 15.28 26.50
N ALA A 725 21.44 16.11 25.46
CA ALA A 725 22.06 15.79 24.17
C ALA A 725 23.61 15.81 24.29
N PRO A 726 24.32 14.86 23.66
CA PRO A 726 23.79 13.76 22.85
C PRO A 726 23.17 12.65 23.71
N PHE A 727 21.95 12.20 23.35
CA PHE A 727 21.19 11.23 24.17
C PHE A 727 21.76 9.81 24.10
N HIS A 728 22.37 9.44 22.98
CA HIS A 728 23.02 8.14 22.77
C HIS A 728 24.44 8.33 22.23
N PRO A 729 25.39 8.81 23.06
CA PRO A 729 26.73 9.20 22.63
C PRO A 729 27.56 8.04 22.05
N ASP A 730 27.33 6.82 22.55
CA ASP A 730 28.08 5.63 22.13
C ASP A 730 27.77 5.20 20.68
N VAL A 731 26.62 5.63 20.16
CA VAL A 731 26.16 5.29 18.80
C VAL A 731 26.20 6.51 17.89
N GLY A 732 25.66 7.64 18.34
CA GLY A 732 25.63 8.90 17.59
C GLY A 732 25.13 8.73 16.16
N SER A 733 25.82 9.37 15.20
CA SER A 733 25.44 9.37 13.77
C SER A 733 25.49 7.99 13.10
N LEU A 734 26.16 7.00 13.71
CA LEU A 734 26.17 5.63 13.21
C LEU A 734 24.76 5.03 13.22
N ALA A 735 23.85 5.51 14.08
CA ALA A 735 22.44 5.15 14.09
C ALA A 735 21.72 5.44 12.76
N LEU A 736 22.22 6.42 11.99
CA LEU A 736 21.67 6.86 10.72
C LEU A 736 22.46 6.32 9.51
N GLY A 737 23.50 5.51 9.76
CA GLY A 737 24.44 5.06 8.73
C GLY A 737 25.35 6.17 8.21
N GLU A 738 25.68 7.14 9.05
CA GLU A 738 26.52 8.30 8.70
C GLU A 738 27.87 8.27 9.43
N THR A 739 28.95 8.60 8.74
CA THR A 739 30.25 8.91 9.35
C THR A 739 30.21 10.28 10.05
N ALA A 740 31.21 10.58 10.87
CA ALA A 740 31.26 11.83 11.64
C ALA A 740 31.26 13.13 10.78
N ASP A 741 31.61 13.02 9.50
CA ASP A 741 31.57 14.10 8.50
C ASP A 741 30.27 14.12 7.67
N GLY A 742 29.30 13.25 7.98
CA GLY A 742 28.00 13.16 7.31
C GLY A 742 27.99 12.35 6.00
N ALA A 743 29.11 11.73 5.63
CA ALA A 743 29.15 10.81 4.49
C ALA A 743 28.49 9.46 4.83
N SER A 744 28.17 8.66 3.81
CA SER A 744 27.61 7.32 4.05
C SER A 744 28.66 6.42 4.70
N ALA A 745 28.38 5.90 5.88
CA ALA A 745 29.24 4.92 6.51
C ALA A 745 29.13 3.57 5.78
N PRO A 746 30.25 2.88 5.49
CA PRO A 746 30.18 1.50 5.02
C PRO A 746 29.56 0.65 6.12
N ALA A 747 28.62 -0.23 5.75
CA ALA A 747 28.13 -1.27 6.64
C ALA A 747 29.33 -2.15 7.01
N ARG A 748 29.89 -1.97 8.21
CA ARG A 748 30.93 -2.87 8.71
C ARG A 748 30.29 -4.24 8.90
N GLU A 749 30.88 -5.27 8.29
CA GLU A 749 30.48 -6.68 8.41
C GLU A 749 30.53 -7.20 9.84
#